data_AF-A0A5B7UET2-F1
#
_entry.id   AF-A0A5B7UET2-F1
#
_cell.length_a   1.000
_cell.length_b   1.000
_cell.length_c   1.000
_cell.angle_alpha   90.00
_cell.angle_beta   90.00
_cell.angle_gamma   90.00
#
_symmetry.space_group_name_H-M   'P 1'
#
loop_
_entity.id
_entity.type
_entity.pdbx_description
1 polymer ?
#
loop_
_entity_poly.entity_id
_entity_poly.type
_entity_poly.pdbx_seq_one_letter_code
_entity_poly.pdbx_strand_id
1 'polypeptide(L)'
;MPNNFITNNKQQKTLKGRLNTLISISDELKFLVGYFYFSGWSDIYLSLQKNPQQKLKLLVGLQVCNYLGNIIEYAEQGEEDSSRDEEFQKYLVSLGFALNNEEMDTEDFYNQVGFFVQMVEEDRLEIRKTENPNHSKLYLFNLNEDQAEKQGMLGQFITGSSNLTRSGLHNQEEFNVEIKDYGYAEAVQYFDELWERATPITEHLENRKILIDFIKNKTQVATITPFEAYCLVIKTYLDLQNQENEEVDLDSLLEKIDLKKFSYQSDAVNQAIQMIKEHNGCIIADVVGLGKSVIASMIARQMNKRGIIICPPGLMGDAEKKDSGWWEYLEKFGLHNWQVYSRGKIDQIADNIEGRDFEVVIVDEAHYFRNQDTADYEALSMICRGKKVILLSATPFNNSPADIFSLLKLFIVPGKSTISLEDNLAGKFSRLNYEYKQLSVIFKNWNSTDDKKRKQAENIYTTIIDENLPIDIKKVKAQTQRLSNDIKRIISPVVIRRNRLDLKQDYVYANEIGELSVVKDPEEVFYYLDREQDEFYDNIISKYFAENGVFTGAIYQPFSYEKILSDKLDEFGNRQYNQQKNLYDFMRRILVKRFESSFGSFEKSIERFLQVHLLVKDFIDKTGKFILDRSFIDRIKDFEIEDIEANLEKYAAGDLKRKTPKNNEVYDISTFQRRQEFLDDIDSDIQLFEAIQKRLKDLKLVEKDPKQEEIIKKIKHLLVNEPDRKIILFSEYVDTIHHLEKRFRKEFGNNVLICDGKVSKELAKNLNSDFNAQYKGSKTNHFKILLTSDKLSEGFNLNRAGVIINYDIPWNPTRVIQRVGRINRIGSKVYDELFILNFFPSLKGADIVKSREIAQQKMFLIHNALGEDAKIFDEDEKPTAAALGAKINSNPQEEGEVNTITKIRNLYADLQKKHPEIIAKISQLPPRVKTAKSYPEYELNILRRKGLSLFAQTLGKEENRVIREIDFEDLLQKIACAIDEPTLKLSSVFWNLYEEIKEFKPKYKMGRSEISLEQKAEANLKKSLRILKDLNFENLNFIQMLIKDLRHYHTLSTKSIRRIGAQELSDDKKSIRYFLEEIAYLKQHLGESYLDDIESRTKGRNKEVIIAIENNDLKELFH
;
A
#
# COMPACT_ATOMS: atom_id res chain seq x y z
N MET A 1 -52.43 43.81 -18.14
CA MET A 1 -51.75 43.07 -19.22
C MET A 1 -51.95 41.58 -18.95
N PRO A 2 -52.33 40.75 -19.93
CA PRO A 2 -52.42 39.32 -19.70
C PRO A 2 -51.00 38.78 -19.47
N ASN A 3 -50.72 38.26 -18.28
CA ASN A 3 -49.44 37.64 -17.92
C ASN A 3 -49.31 36.27 -18.60
N ASN A 4 -49.08 36.27 -19.92
CA ASN A 4 -48.84 35.07 -20.75
C ASN A 4 -47.36 34.69 -20.84
N PHE A 5 -46.47 35.52 -20.29
CA PHE A 5 -45.03 35.26 -20.25
C PHE A 5 -44.64 34.43 -19.02
N ILE A 6 -43.76 33.47 -19.26
CA ILE A 6 -43.19 32.57 -18.26
C ILE A 6 -41.67 32.67 -18.41
N THR A 7 -41.00 33.23 -17.40
CA THR A 7 -39.56 33.57 -17.44
C THR A 7 -38.73 32.89 -16.34
N ASN A 8 -39.34 32.02 -15.54
CA ASN A 8 -38.72 31.28 -14.43
C ASN A 8 -37.99 32.14 -13.35
N ASN A 9 -38.23 33.45 -13.29
CA ASN A 9 -37.64 34.32 -12.26
C ASN A 9 -38.38 34.19 -10.91
N LYS A 10 -37.67 34.36 -9.76
CA LYS A 10 -38.20 34.19 -8.38
C LYS A 10 -39.42 35.05 -8.03
N GLN A 11 -39.77 36.04 -8.84
CA GLN A 11 -40.93 36.94 -8.67
C GLN A 11 -42.06 36.70 -9.70
N GLN A 12 -41.95 35.73 -10.61
CA GLN A 12 -42.95 35.45 -11.68
C GLN A 12 -43.39 33.96 -11.73
N LYS A 13 -44.38 33.63 -12.57
CA LYS A 13 -44.84 32.25 -12.82
C LYS A 13 -43.68 31.41 -13.38
N THR A 14 -43.45 30.24 -12.79
CA THR A 14 -42.49 29.25 -13.30
C THR A 14 -43.15 28.31 -14.31
N LEU A 15 -42.36 27.86 -15.29
CA LEU A 15 -42.79 26.89 -16.29
C LEU A 15 -43.22 25.59 -15.61
N LYS A 16 -42.46 25.11 -14.62
CA LYS A 16 -42.85 23.95 -13.79
C LYS A 16 -44.24 24.09 -13.19
N GLY A 17 -44.52 25.21 -12.53
CA GLY A 17 -45.81 25.42 -11.87
C GLY A 17 -46.95 25.44 -12.87
N ARG A 18 -46.73 26.07 -14.03
CA ARG A 18 -47.76 26.15 -15.08
C ARG A 18 -47.99 24.81 -15.78
N LEU A 19 -46.93 24.09 -16.16
CA LEU A 19 -47.01 22.75 -16.73
C LEU A 19 -47.80 21.81 -15.81
N ASN A 20 -47.46 21.73 -14.53
CA ASN A 20 -48.18 20.87 -13.58
C ASN A 20 -49.67 21.24 -13.45
N THR A 21 -50.00 22.54 -13.50
CA THR A 21 -51.39 22.99 -13.48
C THR A 21 -52.14 22.51 -14.73
N LEU A 22 -51.55 22.70 -15.92
CA LEU A 22 -52.17 22.31 -17.19
C LEU A 22 -52.28 20.78 -17.33
N ILE A 23 -51.26 20.04 -16.90
CA ILE A 23 -51.28 18.57 -16.83
C ILE A 23 -52.45 18.09 -15.96
N SER A 24 -52.73 18.75 -14.83
CA SER A 24 -53.82 18.31 -13.94
C SER A 24 -55.23 18.46 -14.51
N ILE A 25 -55.39 19.25 -15.58
CA ILE A 25 -56.70 19.62 -16.18
C ILE A 25 -56.83 19.20 -17.65
N SER A 26 -55.94 18.32 -18.14
CA SER A 26 -55.91 17.87 -19.54
C SER A 26 -56.03 16.35 -19.66
N ASP A 27 -56.70 15.86 -20.71
CA ASP A 27 -56.86 14.42 -20.97
C ASP A 27 -55.77 13.86 -21.90
N GLU A 28 -55.32 14.67 -22.87
CA GLU A 28 -54.24 14.32 -23.80
C GLU A 28 -53.16 15.41 -23.81
N LEU A 29 -51.90 14.99 -23.78
CA LEU A 29 -50.71 15.84 -23.80
C LEU A 29 -49.86 15.51 -25.04
N LYS A 30 -49.40 16.52 -25.77
CA LYS A 30 -48.46 16.32 -26.90
C LYS A 30 -47.23 17.22 -26.72
N PHE A 31 -46.07 16.64 -26.41
CA PHE A 31 -44.84 17.35 -26.11
C PHE A 31 -43.79 17.08 -27.19
N LEU A 32 -43.37 18.13 -27.89
CA LEU A 32 -42.17 18.14 -28.74
C LEU A 32 -41.04 18.77 -27.94
N VAL A 33 -39.99 18.00 -27.71
CA VAL A 33 -38.80 18.43 -26.97
C VAL A 33 -37.57 18.26 -27.84
N GLY A 34 -36.60 19.16 -27.66
CA GLY A 34 -35.29 19.01 -28.29
C GLY A 34 -34.62 17.73 -27.83
N TYR A 35 -34.67 17.40 -26.54
CA TYR A 35 -34.14 16.14 -26.00
C TYR A 35 -34.92 15.79 -24.73
N PHE A 36 -34.78 14.55 -24.27
CA PHE A 36 -35.47 14.06 -23.07
C PHE A 36 -34.46 13.73 -21.95
N TYR A 37 -34.57 14.42 -20.81
CA TYR A 37 -33.86 14.06 -19.57
C TYR A 37 -34.86 13.71 -18.46
N PHE A 38 -34.51 12.70 -17.66
CA PHE A 38 -35.28 12.35 -16.47
C PHE A 38 -35.33 13.46 -15.42
N SER A 39 -34.39 14.41 -15.44
CA SER A 39 -34.40 15.58 -14.55
C SER A 39 -35.57 16.55 -14.80
N GLY A 40 -36.18 16.55 -15.98
CA GLY A 40 -37.44 17.28 -16.22
C GLY A 40 -38.68 16.42 -16.01
N TRP A 41 -38.57 15.11 -16.27
CA TRP A 41 -39.60 14.12 -15.92
C TRP A 41 -39.93 14.15 -14.42
N SER A 42 -38.92 14.28 -13.56
CA SER A 42 -39.09 14.40 -12.10
C SER A 42 -40.02 15.54 -11.68
N ASP A 43 -40.07 16.63 -12.45
CA ASP A 43 -40.86 17.81 -12.13
C ASP A 43 -42.34 17.69 -12.51
N ILE A 44 -42.70 16.74 -13.39
CA ILE A 44 -44.07 16.53 -13.89
C ILE A 44 -44.68 15.20 -13.44
N TYR A 45 -43.85 14.22 -13.05
CA TYR A 45 -44.25 12.87 -12.66
C TYR A 45 -45.40 12.82 -11.63
N LEU A 46 -45.31 13.56 -10.52
CA LEU A 46 -46.34 13.55 -9.47
C LEU A 46 -47.71 14.04 -9.96
N SER A 47 -47.75 14.89 -10.98
CA SER A 47 -49.00 15.38 -11.56
C SER A 47 -49.60 14.35 -12.52
N LEU A 48 -48.76 13.68 -13.31
CA LEU A 48 -49.17 12.57 -14.17
C LEU A 48 -49.70 11.37 -13.35
N GLN A 49 -49.11 11.11 -12.18
CA GLN A 49 -49.54 10.02 -11.29
C GLN A 49 -50.95 10.23 -10.73
N LYS A 50 -51.38 11.49 -10.53
CA LYS A 50 -52.73 11.81 -10.00
C LYS A 50 -53.85 11.56 -11.01
N ASN A 51 -53.54 11.55 -12.32
CA ASN A 51 -54.51 11.39 -13.40
C ASN A 51 -54.26 10.08 -14.18
N PRO A 52 -54.80 8.93 -13.73
CA PRO A 52 -54.47 7.62 -14.29
C PRO A 52 -54.99 7.37 -15.71
N GLN A 53 -55.89 8.22 -16.23
CA GLN A 53 -56.46 8.09 -17.59
C GLN A 53 -55.76 8.95 -18.65
N GLN A 54 -54.82 9.81 -18.24
CA GLN A 54 -54.17 10.77 -19.13
C GLN A 54 -53.17 10.08 -20.08
N LYS A 55 -53.16 10.51 -21.35
CA LYS A 55 -52.21 10.06 -22.38
C LYS A 55 -51.19 11.14 -22.73
N LEU A 56 -49.93 10.74 -22.93
CA LEU A 56 -48.82 11.61 -23.31
C LEU A 56 -48.13 11.11 -24.59
N LYS A 57 -48.09 11.96 -25.61
CA LYS A 57 -47.29 11.79 -26.83
C LYS A 57 -46.02 12.62 -26.74
N LEU A 58 -44.86 11.97 -26.77
CA LEU A 58 -43.55 12.60 -26.64
C LEU A 58 -42.75 12.44 -27.93
N LEU A 59 -42.38 13.56 -28.53
CA LEU A 59 -41.58 13.63 -29.75
C LEU A 59 -40.19 14.20 -29.43
N VAL A 60 -39.12 13.43 -29.70
CA VAL A 60 -37.75 13.76 -29.30
C VAL A 60 -36.89 14.16 -30.50
N GLY A 61 -36.35 15.39 -30.45
CA GLY A 61 -35.71 16.06 -31.59
C GLY A 61 -34.21 15.78 -31.83
N LEU A 62 -33.41 15.61 -30.78
CA LEU A 62 -31.93 15.60 -30.79
C LEU A 62 -31.39 14.37 -30.06
N GLN A 63 -30.05 14.23 -30.01
CA GLN A 63 -29.35 13.16 -29.32
C GLN A 63 -28.44 13.70 -28.21
N VAL A 64 -28.04 12.79 -27.33
CA VAL A 64 -27.22 13.06 -26.15
C VAL A 64 -26.05 12.07 -26.11
N CYS A 65 -24.83 12.56 -25.85
CA CYS A 65 -23.63 11.73 -25.66
C CYS A 65 -22.85 12.12 -24.40
N ASN A 66 -21.96 11.24 -23.94
CA ASN A 66 -21.03 11.54 -22.85
C ASN A 66 -19.64 11.88 -23.42
N TYR A 67 -19.15 13.09 -23.14
CA TYR A 67 -17.82 13.53 -23.52
C TYR A 67 -17.09 14.12 -22.31
N LEU A 68 -15.92 13.55 -21.99
CA LEU A 68 -15.12 13.92 -20.82
C LEU A 68 -15.90 13.93 -19.49
N GLY A 69 -16.87 13.02 -19.35
CA GLY A 69 -17.71 12.89 -18.15
C GLY A 69 -18.87 13.89 -18.08
N ASN A 70 -19.07 14.72 -19.11
CA ASN A 70 -20.20 15.61 -19.22
C ASN A 70 -21.13 15.14 -20.33
N ILE A 71 -22.42 15.19 -20.04
CA ILE A 71 -23.46 14.89 -21.02
C ILE A 71 -23.61 16.10 -21.95
N ILE A 72 -23.43 15.90 -23.25
CA ILE A 72 -23.49 16.95 -24.28
C ILE A 72 -24.62 16.64 -25.27
N GLU A 73 -25.32 17.71 -25.65
CA GLU A 73 -26.36 17.72 -26.68
C GLU A 73 -25.72 17.98 -28.04
N TYR A 74 -26.09 17.19 -29.05
CA TYR A 74 -25.58 17.40 -30.40
C TYR A 74 -26.64 17.06 -31.45
N ALA A 75 -26.51 17.74 -32.59
CA ALA A 75 -27.23 17.40 -33.81
C ALA A 75 -26.28 16.62 -34.71
N GLU A 76 -26.64 15.40 -35.08
CA GLU A 76 -25.92 14.61 -36.06
C GLU A 76 -26.23 15.21 -37.45
N GLN A 77 -25.27 15.88 -38.07
CA GLN A 77 -25.38 16.34 -39.46
C GLN A 77 -24.64 15.34 -40.34
N GLY A 78 -25.35 14.47 -41.07
CA GLY A 78 -24.73 13.75 -42.19
C GLY A 78 -25.11 12.30 -42.50
N GLU A 79 -26.29 11.78 -42.16
CA GLU A 79 -26.75 10.49 -42.73
C GLU A 79 -28.21 10.61 -43.18
N GLU A 80 -28.45 10.99 -44.44
CA GLU A 80 -29.79 11.09 -45.03
C GLU A 80 -30.45 9.70 -45.29
N ASP A 81 -29.85 8.59 -44.82
CA ASP A 81 -30.30 7.22 -45.08
C ASP A 81 -30.16 6.28 -43.85
N SER A 82 -30.33 6.78 -42.62
CA SER A 82 -30.40 5.88 -41.45
C SER A 82 -31.71 5.07 -41.44
N SER A 83 -31.60 3.76 -41.29
CA SER A 83 -32.77 2.89 -41.17
C SER A 83 -33.55 3.12 -39.88
N ARG A 84 -34.85 2.79 -39.85
CA ARG A 84 -35.69 2.90 -38.63
C ARG A 84 -35.10 2.15 -37.43
N ASP A 85 -34.45 1.01 -37.67
CA ASP A 85 -33.81 0.21 -36.61
C ASP A 85 -32.55 0.91 -36.06
N GLU A 86 -31.76 1.57 -36.91
CA GLU A 86 -30.60 2.36 -36.49
C GLU A 86 -31.02 3.57 -35.65
N GLU A 87 -32.08 4.28 -36.05
CA GLU A 87 -32.62 5.41 -35.25
C GLU A 87 -33.11 4.96 -33.87
N PHE A 88 -33.75 3.80 -33.79
CA PHE A 88 -34.17 3.20 -32.52
C PHE A 88 -32.96 2.86 -31.64
N GLN A 89 -31.90 2.27 -32.21
CA GLN A 89 -30.66 1.99 -31.47
C GLN A 89 -29.96 3.27 -30.99
N LYS A 90 -29.86 4.30 -31.85
CA LYS A 90 -29.30 5.61 -31.48
C LYS A 90 -30.10 6.24 -30.32
N TYR A 91 -31.43 6.13 -30.33
CA TYR A 91 -32.28 6.57 -29.22
C TYR A 91 -32.00 5.80 -27.91
N LEU A 92 -31.88 4.46 -27.96
CA LEU A 92 -31.58 3.65 -26.77
C LEU A 92 -30.23 4.03 -26.13
N VAL A 93 -29.19 4.20 -26.96
CA VAL A 93 -27.86 4.62 -26.49
C VAL A 93 -27.93 6.00 -25.83
N SER A 94 -28.61 6.96 -26.48
CA SER A 94 -28.83 8.30 -25.94
C SER A 94 -29.59 8.27 -24.60
N LEU A 95 -30.60 7.41 -24.48
CA LEU A 95 -31.37 7.24 -23.24
C LEU A 95 -30.51 6.62 -22.13
N GLY A 96 -29.65 5.65 -22.47
CA GLY A 96 -28.71 5.03 -21.55
C GLY A 96 -27.74 6.04 -20.92
N PHE A 97 -27.19 6.97 -21.71
CA PHE A 97 -26.35 8.05 -21.18
C PHE A 97 -27.10 8.99 -20.22
N ALA A 98 -28.37 9.29 -20.51
CA ALA A 98 -29.18 10.16 -19.65
C ALA A 98 -29.60 9.47 -18.33
N LEU A 99 -29.79 8.15 -18.34
CA LEU A 99 -30.24 7.36 -17.19
C LEU A 99 -29.11 6.94 -16.24
N ASN A 100 -27.90 6.76 -16.76
CA ASN A 100 -26.74 6.30 -15.98
C ASN A 100 -25.89 7.48 -15.47
N ASN A 101 -26.46 8.30 -14.58
CA ASN A 101 -25.80 9.48 -14.01
C ASN A 101 -25.78 9.43 -12.46
N GLU A 102 -24.63 9.76 -11.86
CA GLU A 102 -24.41 9.80 -10.40
C GLU A 102 -25.36 10.74 -9.65
N GLU A 103 -25.71 11.88 -10.25
CA GLU A 103 -26.64 12.85 -9.63
C GLU A 103 -28.06 12.31 -9.47
N MET A 104 -28.43 11.31 -10.29
CA MET A 104 -29.77 10.75 -10.35
C MET A 104 -29.90 9.45 -9.54
N ASP A 105 -28.89 9.06 -8.77
CA ASP A 105 -28.88 7.85 -7.97
C ASP A 105 -29.59 8.04 -6.62
N THR A 106 -30.91 8.23 -6.67
CA THR A 106 -31.79 8.54 -5.51
C THR A 106 -33.10 7.75 -5.53
N GLU A 107 -33.77 7.62 -4.39
CA GLU A 107 -35.08 6.92 -4.27
C GLU A 107 -36.12 7.47 -5.26
N ASP A 108 -36.25 8.79 -5.32
CA ASP A 108 -37.22 9.47 -6.17
C ASP A 108 -37.02 9.11 -7.64
N PHE A 109 -35.78 9.01 -8.10
CA PHE A 109 -35.48 8.64 -9.48
C PHE A 109 -35.89 7.21 -9.80
N TYR A 110 -35.64 6.25 -8.90
CA TYR A 110 -36.04 4.85 -9.12
C TYR A 110 -37.56 4.73 -9.22
N ASN A 111 -38.30 5.42 -8.36
CA ASN A 111 -39.75 5.48 -8.40
C ASN A 111 -40.27 6.11 -9.72
N GLN A 112 -39.62 7.18 -10.18
CA GLN A 112 -39.96 7.85 -11.43
C GLN A 112 -39.74 6.97 -12.67
N VAL A 113 -38.64 6.21 -12.71
CA VAL A 113 -38.35 5.27 -13.81
C VAL A 113 -39.35 4.12 -13.80
N GLY A 114 -39.68 3.59 -12.61
CA GLY A 114 -40.72 2.58 -12.46
C GLY A 114 -42.07 3.02 -13.04
N PHE A 115 -42.51 4.24 -12.71
CA PHE A 115 -43.74 4.80 -13.28
C PHE A 115 -43.64 5.11 -14.78
N PHE A 116 -42.49 5.57 -15.27
CA PHE A 116 -42.26 5.78 -16.70
C PHE A 116 -42.47 4.46 -17.47
N VAL A 117 -41.89 3.36 -16.98
CA VAL A 117 -42.08 2.04 -17.58
C VAL A 117 -43.55 1.59 -17.49
N GLN A 118 -44.20 1.81 -16.34
CA GLN A 118 -45.63 1.51 -16.18
C GLN A 118 -46.50 2.24 -17.22
N MET A 119 -46.28 3.53 -17.47
CA MET A 119 -47.04 4.28 -18.48
C MET A 119 -46.81 3.77 -19.91
N VAL A 120 -45.61 3.27 -20.21
CA VAL A 120 -45.32 2.64 -21.52
C VAL A 120 -46.00 1.28 -21.63
N GLU A 121 -46.05 0.49 -20.55
CA GLU A 121 -46.75 -0.80 -20.49
C GLU A 121 -48.28 -0.64 -20.63
N GLU A 122 -48.84 0.42 -20.03
CA GLU A 122 -50.28 0.76 -20.06
C GLU A 122 -50.74 1.49 -21.34
N ASP A 123 -49.88 1.67 -22.35
CA ASP A 123 -50.19 2.43 -23.58
C ASP A 123 -50.62 3.90 -23.32
N ARG A 124 -50.09 4.48 -22.24
CA ARG A 124 -50.32 5.88 -21.85
C ARG A 124 -49.20 6.82 -22.27
N LEU A 125 -48.00 6.29 -22.56
CA LEU A 125 -46.85 7.04 -23.05
C LEU A 125 -46.41 6.55 -24.42
N GLU A 126 -46.66 7.37 -25.44
CA GLU A 126 -46.23 7.14 -26.81
C GLU A 126 -44.98 7.99 -27.08
N ILE A 127 -43.90 7.37 -27.57
CA ILE A 127 -42.64 8.05 -27.87
C ILE A 127 -42.29 7.83 -29.33
N ARG A 128 -41.95 8.92 -30.04
CA ARG A 128 -41.39 8.88 -31.39
C ARG A 128 -40.11 9.71 -31.47
N LYS A 129 -39.21 9.32 -32.38
CA LYS A 129 -37.96 10.03 -32.68
C LYS A 129 -38.09 10.76 -34.02
N THR A 130 -37.75 12.04 -34.08
CA THR A 130 -37.78 12.79 -35.34
C THR A 130 -36.68 12.30 -36.28
N GLU A 131 -37.02 12.15 -37.57
CA GLU A 131 -36.10 11.81 -38.67
C GLU A 131 -34.98 12.87 -38.81
N ASN A 132 -35.36 14.15 -38.75
CA ASN A 132 -34.41 15.27 -38.79
C ASN A 132 -34.19 15.88 -37.39
N PRO A 133 -32.97 16.33 -37.06
CA PRO A 133 -32.68 17.04 -35.82
C PRO A 133 -33.61 18.25 -35.63
N ASN A 134 -34.41 18.24 -34.56
CA ASN A 134 -35.37 19.30 -34.28
C ASN A 134 -35.11 19.94 -32.91
N HIS A 135 -34.82 21.25 -32.88
CA HIS A 135 -34.54 21.97 -31.63
C HIS A 135 -35.78 22.71 -31.07
N SER A 136 -36.95 22.61 -31.70
CA SER A 136 -38.18 23.27 -31.25
C SER A 136 -38.71 22.68 -29.93
N LYS A 137 -39.39 23.52 -29.13
CA LYS A 137 -40.09 23.10 -27.91
C LYS A 137 -41.54 23.54 -27.97
N LEU A 138 -42.42 22.56 -27.87
CA LEU A 138 -43.86 22.77 -27.96
C LEU A 138 -44.55 21.82 -26.98
N TYR A 139 -45.35 22.37 -26.07
CA TYR A 139 -46.13 21.62 -25.10
C TYR A 139 -47.61 21.89 -25.34
N LEU A 140 -48.35 20.93 -25.87
CA LEU A 140 -49.78 21.03 -26.18
C LEU A 140 -50.61 20.30 -25.12
N PHE A 141 -51.70 20.93 -24.71
CA PHE A 141 -52.61 20.47 -23.67
C PHE A 141 -54.03 20.43 -24.22
N ASN A 142 -54.62 19.24 -24.30
CA ASN A 142 -56.03 19.04 -24.65
C ASN A 142 -56.85 18.97 -23.36
N LEU A 143 -57.70 19.97 -23.11
CA LEU A 143 -58.39 20.14 -21.82
C LEU A 143 -59.49 19.09 -21.64
N ASN A 144 -59.72 18.66 -20.40
CA ASN A 144 -60.84 17.77 -20.06
C ASN A 144 -62.18 18.42 -20.40
N GLU A 145 -63.21 17.63 -20.72
CA GLU A 145 -64.56 18.12 -21.09
C GLU A 145 -65.08 19.19 -20.11
N ASP A 146 -65.01 18.93 -18.80
CA ASP A 146 -65.40 19.87 -17.74
C ASP A 146 -64.67 21.23 -17.80
N GLN A 147 -63.41 21.23 -18.22
CA GLN A 147 -62.56 22.42 -18.27
C GLN A 147 -62.63 23.10 -19.63
N ALA A 148 -62.78 22.33 -20.70
CA ALA A 148 -63.02 22.84 -22.04
C ALA A 148 -64.35 23.61 -22.09
N GLU A 149 -65.41 23.10 -21.45
CA GLU A 149 -66.69 23.79 -21.31
C GLU A 149 -66.59 25.06 -20.45
N LYS A 150 -65.91 24.99 -19.30
CA LYS A 150 -65.73 26.14 -18.39
C LYS A 150 -64.90 27.26 -19.01
N GLN A 151 -63.92 26.91 -19.86
CA GLN A 151 -62.99 27.86 -20.44
C GLN A 151 -63.34 28.26 -21.88
N GLY A 152 -64.33 27.61 -22.50
CA GLY A 152 -64.77 27.88 -23.87
C GLY A 152 -63.71 27.59 -24.94
N MET A 153 -62.77 26.69 -24.66
CA MET A 153 -61.65 26.35 -25.54
C MET A 153 -61.28 24.88 -25.44
N LEU A 154 -60.91 24.26 -26.56
CA LEU A 154 -60.55 22.84 -26.62
C LEU A 154 -59.17 22.55 -26.00
N GLY A 155 -58.22 23.49 -26.10
CA GLY A 155 -56.87 23.27 -25.63
C GLY A 155 -56.00 24.52 -25.60
N GLN A 156 -54.81 24.40 -25.03
CA GLN A 156 -53.82 25.47 -24.90
C GLN A 156 -52.42 24.92 -25.22
N PHE A 157 -51.48 25.79 -25.58
CA PHE A 157 -50.10 25.37 -25.80
C PHE A 157 -49.07 26.34 -25.25
N ILE A 158 -47.89 25.82 -24.94
CA ILE A 158 -46.73 26.58 -24.51
C ILE A 158 -45.60 26.33 -25.51
N THR A 159 -44.97 27.41 -25.96
CA THR A 159 -43.76 27.35 -26.79
C THR A 159 -42.72 28.35 -26.30
N GLY A 160 -41.44 28.04 -26.51
CA GLY A 160 -40.34 28.85 -26.00
C GLY A 160 -38.98 28.16 -26.18
N SER A 161 -37.99 28.62 -25.41
CA SER A 161 -36.64 28.06 -25.45
C SER A 161 -36.42 26.87 -24.50
N SER A 162 -37.33 26.63 -23.55
CA SER A 162 -37.12 25.65 -22.46
C SER A 162 -37.45 24.21 -22.82
N ASN A 163 -36.45 23.34 -22.70
CA ASN A 163 -36.64 21.89 -22.68
C ASN A 163 -37.22 21.40 -21.35
N LEU A 164 -37.68 20.15 -21.36
CA LEU A 164 -38.11 19.43 -20.17
C LEU A 164 -36.88 18.98 -19.36
N THR A 165 -36.25 19.93 -18.66
CA THR A 165 -35.10 19.70 -17.77
C THR A 165 -35.18 20.56 -16.52
N ARG A 166 -34.44 20.19 -15.48
CA ARG A 166 -34.33 21.00 -14.26
C ARG A 166 -33.84 22.44 -14.55
N SER A 167 -32.88 22.63 -15.45
CA SER A 167 -32.39 23.97 -15.82
C SER A 167 -33.45 24.80 -16.54
N GLY A 168 -34.16 24.20 -17.51
CA GLY A 168 -35.20 24.87 -18.28
C GLY A 168 -36.50 25.10 -17.50
N LEU A 169 -36.74 24.35 -16.42
CA LEU A 169 -37.93 24.49 -15.58
C LEU A 169 -37.73 25.40 -14.35
N HIS A 170 -36.50 25.57 -13.85
CA HIS A 170 -36.23 26.29 -12.59
C HIS A 170 -35.22 27.45 -12.67
N ASN A 171 -34.11 27.31 -13.40
CA ASN A 171 -32.89 28.08 -13.10
C ASN A 171 -32.45 29.03 -14.20
N GLN A 172 -32.86 28.82 -15.45
CA GLN A 172 -32.53 29.71 -16.56
C GLN A 172 -33.67 30.71 -16.76
N GLU A 173 -33.34 31.99 -16.96
CA GLU A 173 -34.29 33.06 -17.33
C GLU A 173 -34.79 32.88 -18.78
N GLU A 174 -35.18 31.66 -19.13
CA GLU A 174 -35.65 31.28 -20.45
C GLU A 174 -37.06 31.78 -20.69
N PHE A 175 -37.29 32.25 -21.91
CA PHE A 175 -38.52 32.90 -22.30
C PHE A 175 -39.49 31.88 -22.89
N ASN A 176 -40.63 31.71 -22.24
CA ASN A 176 -41.71 30.85 -22.69
C ASN A 176 -43.02 31.66 -22.76
N VAL A 177 -43.86 31.30 -23.72
CA VAL A 177 -45.15 31.97 -23.95
C VAL A 177 -46.25 30.93 -23.92
N GLU A 178 -47.24 31.17 -23.08
CA GLU A 178 -48.49 30.43 -23.04
C GLU A 178 -49.51 31.09 -23.98
N ILE A 179 -50.02 30.34 -24.94
CA ILE A 179 -50.99 30.81 -25.93
C ILE A 179 -52.31 30.06 -25.73
N LYS A 180 -53.39 30.83 -25.57
CA LYS A 180 -54.75 30.35 -25.29
C LYS A 180 -55.76 30.71 -26.38
N ASP A 181 -55.56 31.86 -27.02
CA ASP A 181 -56.64 32.53 -27.77
C ASP A 181 -56.58 32.29 -29.30
N TYR A 182 -55.48 31.73 -29.83
CA TYR A 182 -55.29 31.46 -31.26
C TYR A 182 -54.16 30.43 -31.49
N GLY A 183 -54.04 29.86 -32.69
CA GLY A 183 -52.87 29.07 -33.08
C GLY A 183 -52.84 27.61 -32.59
N TYR A 184 -53.78 27.19 -31.74
CA TYR A 184 -53.78 25.83 -31.18
C TYR A 184 -53.98 24.76 -32.26
N ALA A 185 -54.91 24.98 -33.21
CA ALA A 185 -55.17 24.03 -34.29
C ALA A 185 -53.94 23.88 -35.22
N GLU A 186 -53.28 25.00 -35.53
CA GLU A 186 -52.07 25.02 -36.35
C GLU A 186 -50.87 24.37 -35.62
N ALA A 187 -50.73 24.60 -34.31
CA ALA A 187 -49.70 23.96 -33.49
C ALA A 187 -49.90 22.45 -33.34
N VAL A 188 -51.17 22.01 -33.19
CA VAL A 188 -51.52 20.59 -33.21
C VAL A 188 -51.22 19.98 -34.59
N GLN A 189 -51.60 20.64 -35.67
CA GLN A 189 -51.29 20.18 -37.03
C GLN A 189 -49.78 20.05 -37.25
N TYR A 190 -48.98 21.04 -36.84
CA TYR A 190 -47.53 20.99 -36.94
C TYR A 190 -46.93 19.81 -36.15
N PHE A 191 -47.43 19.56 -34.93
CA PHE A 191 -47.01 18.39 -34.15
C PHE A 191 -47.40 17.09 -34.85
N ASP A 192 -48.63 16.97 -35.33
CA ASP A 192 -49.15 15.76 -35.95
C ASP A 192 -48.43 15.46 -37.29
N GLU A 193 -48.08 16.47 -38.09
CA GLU A 193 -47.27 16.30 -39.31
C GLU A 193 -45.87 15.75 -39.00
N LEU A 194 -45.22 16.24 -37.95
CA LEU A 194 -43.93 15.72 -37.50
C LEU A 194 -44.07 14.32 -36.90
N TRP A 195 -45.15 14.08 -36.16
CA TRP A 195 -45.46 12.79 -35.54
C TRP A 195 -45.61 11.69 -36.59
N GLU A 196 -46.35 11.93 -37.67
CA GLU A 196 -46.57 10.96 -38.75
C GLU A 196 -45.29 10.58 -39.50
N ARG A 197 -44.33 11.50 -39.62
CA ARG A 197 -43.02 11.23 -40.26
C ARG A 197 -42.00 10.61 -39.31
N ALA A 198 -42.18 10.78 -38.01
CA ALA A 198 -41.25 10.34 -36.99
C ALA A 198 -41.21 8.81 -36.85
N THR A 199 -40.05 8.28 -36.48
CA THR A 199 -39.86 6.85 -36.25
C THR A 199 -40.51 6.43 -34.92
N PRO A 200 -41.47 5.50 -34.94
CA PRO A 200 -42.16 5.03 -33.75
C PRO A 200 -41.27 4.16 -32.84
N ILE A 201 -41.22 4.49 -31.54
CA ILE A 201 -40.39 3.80 -30.55
C ILE A 201 -41.24 2.85 -29.69
N THR A 202 -42.29 3.35 -29.01
CA THR A 202 -43.08 2.53 -28.06
C THR A 202 -44.31 1.86 -28.67
N GLU A 203 -44.72 2.24 -29.87
CA GLU A 203 -45.91 1.73 -30.54
C GLU A 203 -45.71 0.34 -31.17
N HIS A 204 -44.48 0.02 -31.59
CA HIS A 204 -44.14 -1.32 -32.06
C HIS A 204 -43.91 -2.26 -30.86
N LEU A 205 -44.64 -3.38 -30.81
CA LEU A 205 -44.56 -4.35 -29.70
C LEU A 205 -43.14 -4.87 -29.44
N GLU A 206 -42.35 -5.11 -30.48
CA GLU A 206 -40.96 -5.57 -30.33
C GLU A 206 -40.04 -4.46 -29.82
N ASN A 207 -40.12 -3.24 -30.37
CA ASN A 207 -39.34 -2.09 -29.89
C ASN A 207 -39.71 -1.71 -28.45
N ARG A 208 -40.99 -1.82 -28.08
CA ARG A 208 -41.47 -1.62 -26.71
C ARG A 208 -40.82 -2.61 -25.75
N LYS A 209 -40.82 -3.91 -26.09
CA LYS A 209 -40.15 -4.93 -25.27
C LYS A 209 -38.66 -4.64 -25.12
N ILE A 210 -37.99 -4.28 -26.22
CA ILE A 210 -36.55 -3.96 -26.20
C ILE A 210 -36.28 -2.71 -25.35
N LEU A 211 -37.10 -1.65 -25.44
CA LEU A 211 -36.96 -0.45 -24.63
C LEU A 211 -37.16 -0.75 -23.13
N ILE A 212 -38.22 -1.49 -22.79
CA ILE A 212 -38.50 -1.87 -21.41
C ILE A 212 -37.38 -2.74 -20.87
N ASP A 213 -36.91 -3.73 -21.64
CA ASP A 213 -35.77 -4.58 -21.29
C ASP A 213 -34.50 -3.74 -21.10
N PHE A 214 -34.21 -2.81 -22.00
CA PHE A 214 -33.07 -1.91 -21.89
C PHE A 214 -33.12 -1.09 -20.59
N ILE A 215 -34.27 -0.49 -20.25
CA ILE A 215 -34.42 0.28 -19.01
C ILE A 215 -34.29 -0.64 -17.79
N LYS A 216 -34.98 -1.79 -17.77
CA LYS A 216 -35.03 -2.73 -16.64
C LYS A 216 -33.77 -3.58 -16.46
N ASN A 217 -32.89 -3.68 -17.46
CA ASN A 217 -31.73 -4.57 -17.41
C ASN A 217 -30.39 -3.91 -17.80
N LYS A 218 -30.38 -2.74 -18.44
CA LYS A 218 -29.15 -2.05 -18.92
C LYS A 218 -28.97 -0.63 -18.36
N THR A 219 -29.72 -0.25 -17.33
CA THR A 219 -29.59 1.03 -16.63
C THR A 219 -29.37 0.83 -15.13
N GLN A 220 -29.03 1.88 -14.38
CA GLN A 220 -28.83 1.79 -12.93
C GLN A 220 -30.06 1.26 -12.16
N VAL A 221 -31.25 1.25 -12.78
CA VAL A 221 -32.50 0.68 -12.24
C VAL A 221 -32.60 -0.83 -12.48
N ALA A 222 -31.55 -1.47 -12.99
CA ALA A 222 -31.60 -2.88 -13.34
C ALA A 222 -31.94 -3.78 -12.14
N THR A 223 -32.91 -4.67 -12.34
CA THR A 223 -33.27 -5.68 -11.34
C THR A 223 -32.32 -6.87 -11.42
N ILE A 224 -31.50 -7.04 -10.40
CA ILE A 224 -30.51 -8.12 -10.32
C ILE A 224 -30.80 -9.04 -9.14
N THR A 225 -30.51 -10.32 -9.29
CA THR A 225 -30.61 -11.25 -8.16
C THR A 225 -29.43 -11.08 -7.18
N PRO A 226 -29.56 -11.50 -5.91
CA PRO A 226 -28.43 -11.53 -4.97
C PRO A 226 -27.23 -12.32 -5.51
N PHE A 227 -27.46 -13.40 -6.24
CA PHE A 227 -26.40 -14.20 -6.83
C PHE A 227 -25.73 -13.50 -8.02
N GLU A 228 -26.50 -12.84 -8.89
CA GLU A 228 -25.96 -12.01 -9.97
C GLU A 228 -25.11 -10.85 -9.42
N ALA A 229 -25.56 -10.24 -8.32
CA ALA A 229 -24.81 -9.23 -7.58
C ALA A 229 -23.48 -9.78 -7.04
N TYR A 230 -23.50 -10.98 -6.46
CA TYR A 230 -22.29 -11.67 -6.00
C TYR A 230 -21.30 -11.93 -7.14
N CYS A 231 -21.77 -12.45 -8.28
CA CYS A 231 -20.94 -12.67 -9.47
C CYS A 231 -20.40 -11.37 -10.06
N LEU A 232 -21.18 -10.29 -10.06
CA LEU A 232 -20.75 -8.98 -10.53
C LEU A 232 -19.61 -8.41 -9.68
N VAL A 233 -19.65 -8.59 -8.35
CA VAL A 233 -18.56 -8.17 -7.45
C VAL A 233 -17.25 -8.92 -7.77
N ILE A 234 -17.33 -10.24 -7.93
CA ILE A 234 -16.18 -11.10 -8.29
C ILE A 234 -15.61 -10.69 -9.65
N LYS A 235 -16.47 -10.53 -10.66
CA LYS A 235 -16.07 -10.12 -12.00
C LYS A 235 -15.43 -8.74 -12.00
N THR A 236 -16.05 -7.76 -11.34
CA THR A 236 -15.51 -6.39 -11.26
C THR A 236 -14.12 -6.38 -10.64
N TYR A 237 -13.88 -7.19 -9.61
CA TYR A 237 -12.56 -7.33 -9.01
C TYR A 237 -11.51 -7.86 -9.99
N LEU A 238 -11.85 -8.86 -10.81
CA LEU A 238 -10.94 -9.45 -11.80
C LEU A 238 -10.74 -8.57 -13.04
N ASP A 239 -11.80 -7.95 -13.57
CA ASP A 239 -11.73 -7.05 -14.72
C ASP A 239 -10.82 -5.85 -14.43
N LEU A 240 -10.84 -5.36 -13.19
CA LEU A 240 -9.93 -4.31 -12.73
C LEU A 240 -8.47 -4.75 -12.65
N GLN A 241 -8.17 -6.05 -12.74
CA GLN A 241 -6.80 -6.57 -12.75
C GLN A 241 -6.35 -7.04 -14.14
N ASN A 242 -7.29 -7.33 -15.04
CA ASN A 242 -7.05 -7.97 -16.34
C ASN A 242 -7.42 -7.04 -17.52
N GLN A 243 -7.01 -5.77 -17.51
CA GLN A 243 -7.17 -4.90 -18.67
C GLN A 243 -6.06 -5.17 -19.70
N GLU A 244 -6.42 -5.86 -20.79
CA GLU A 244 -5.53 -6.17 -21.91
C GLU A 244 -4.77 -4.91 -22.39
N ASN A 245 -3.45 -4.99 -22.38
CA ASN A 245 -2.57 -3.99 -23.00
C ASN A 245 -1.35 -4.72 -23.57
N GLU A 246 -1.51 -5.39 -24.71
CA GLU A 246 -0.39 -5.90 -25.47
C GLU A 246 0.03 -4.89 -26.55
N GLU A 247 0.89 -3.93 -26.18
CA GLU A 247 1.66 -3.17 -27.17
C GLU A 247 2.94 -3.92 -27.60
N VAL A 248 3.41 -4.88 -26.77
CA VAL A 248 4.67 -5.62 -26.98
C VAL A 248 4.43 -7.11 -26.77
N ASP A 249 4.75 -7.91 -27.78
CA ASP A 249 4.77 -9.37 -27.71
C ASP A 249 5.93 -9.85 -26.80
N LEU A 250 5.63 -9.99 -25.50
CA LEU A 250 6.55 -10.47 -24.48
C LEU A 250 6.86 -11.97 -24.63
N ASP A 251 5.96 -12.74 -25.24
CA ASP A 251 6.11 -14.18 -25.41
C ASP A 251 7.27 -14.49 -26.37
N SER A 252 7.30 -13.82 -27.53
CA SER A 252 8.40 -13.96 -28.48
C SER A 252 9.76 -13.53 -27.90
N LEU A 253 9.76 -12.60 -26.94
CA LEU A 253 10.97 -12.14 -26.27
C LEU A 253 11.51 -13.18 -25.30
N LEU A 254 10.65 -13.81 -24.50
CA LEU A 254 11.05 -14.84 -23.54
C LEU A 254 11.63 -16.08 -24.25
N GLU A 255 11.02 -16.48 -25.37
CA GLU A 255 11.54 -17.57 -26.21
C GLU A 255 12.95 -17.26 -26.75
N LYS A 256 13.18 -16.03 -27.24
CA LYS A 256 14.51 -15.60 -27.72
C LYS A 256 15.59 -15.61 -26.64
N ILE A 257 15.22 -15.34 -25.40
CA ILE A 257 16.15 -15.24 -24.26
C ILE A 257 16.36 -16.61 -23.58
N ASP A 258 15.66 -17.67 -24.03
CA ASP A 258 15.70 -19.01 -23.43
C ASP A 258 15.27 -18.98 -21.95
N LEU A 259 14.18 -18.24 -21.67
CA LEU A 259 13.55 -18.18 -20.36
C LEU A 259 12.19 -18.86 -20.40
N LYS A 260 11.96 -19.82 -19.49
CA LYS A 260 10.67 -20.49 -19.34
C LYS A 260 9.58 -19.47 -19.00
N LYS A 261 8.50 -19.48 -19.77
CA LYS A 261 7.30 -18.67 -19.52
C LYS A 261 6.57 -19.17 -18.29
N PHE A 262 6.15 -18.24 -17.44
CA PHE A 262 5.26 -18.50 -16.31
C PHE A 262 4.11 -17.50 -16.34
N SER A 263 2.87 -17.99 -16.32
CA SER A 263 1.67 -17.16 -16.43
C SER A 263 1.54 -16.18 -15.26
N TYR A 264 1.98 -16.57 -14.05
CA TYR A 264 1.96 -15.66 -12.90
C TYR A 264 2.86 -14.44 -13.09
N GLN A 265 3.94 -14.55 -13.86
CA GLN A 265 4.84 -13.43 -14.16
C GLN A 265 4.18 -12.46 -15.14
N SER A 266 3.56 -12.97 -16.21
CA SER A 266 2.80 -12.15 -17.17
C SER A 266 1.62 -11.43 -16.49
N ASP A 267 0.87 -12.13 -15.63
CA ASP A 267 -0.21 -11.53 -14.84
C ASP A 267 0.33 -10.44 -13.89
N ALA A 268 1.51 -10.64 -13.29
CA ALA A 268 2.17 -9.62 -12.45
C ALA A 268 2.52 -8.37 -13.24
N VAL A 269 3.03 -8.55 -14.46
CA VAL A 269 3.43 -7.45 -15.35
C VAL A 269 2.21 -6.62 -15.75
N ASN A 270 1.13 -7.26 -16.17
CA ASN A 270 -0.12 -6.58 -16.56
C ASN A 270 -0.71 -5.77 -15.38
N GLN A 271 -0.80 -6.38 -14.20
CA GLN A 271 -1.24 -5.71 -12.99
C GLN A 271 -0.34 -4.51 -12.64
N ALA A 272 0.99 -4.67 -12.74
CA ALA A 272 1.93 -3.62 -12.42
C ALA A 272 1.79 -2.42 -13.37
N ILE A 273 1.64 -2.65 -14.68
CA ILE A 273 1.43 -1.59 -15.66
C ILE A 273 0.18 -0.79 -15.34
N GLN A 274 -0.90 -1.46 -14.97
CA GLN A 274 -2.16 -0.84 -14.61
C GLN A 274 -2.03 -0.01 -13.31
N MET A 275 -1.40 -0.56 -12.28
CA MET A 275 -1.09 0.17 -11.05
C MET A 275 -0.21 1.40 -11.32
N ILE A 276 0.80 1.28 -12.18
CA ILE A 276 1.68 2.40 -12.55
C ILE A 276 0.92 3.48 -13.32
N LYS A 277 -0.02 3.11 -14.21
CA LYS A 277 -0.87 4.07 -14.93
C LYS A 277 -1.75 4.88 -13.96
N GLU A 278 -2.32 4.25 -12.95
CA GLU A 278 -3.24 4.89 -12.00
C GLU A 278 -2.51 5.64 -10.86
N HIS A 279 -1.52 4.99 -10.25
CA HIS A 279 -0.88 5.42 -9.00
C HIS A 279 0.54 5.97 -9.19
N ASN A 280 1.07 6.00 -10.42
CA ASN A 280 2.47 6.36 -10.74
C ASN A 280 3.52 5.44 -10.08
N GLY A 281 3.11 4.33 -9.49
CA GLY A 281 4.05 3.34 -8.99
C GLY A 281 3.39 2.09 -8.45
N CYS A 282 4.22 1.09 -8.20
CA CYS A 282 3.81 -0.18 -7.63
C CYS A 282 4.94 -0.79 -6.78
N ILE A 283 4.55 -1.71 -5.91
CA ILE A 283 5.45 -2.49 -5.06
C ILE A 283 5.31 -3.96 -5.46
N ILE A 284 6.38 -4.55 -5.96
CA ILE A 284 6.45 -5.99 -6.25
C ILE A 284 7.01 -6.68 -5.01
N ALA A 285 6.08 -7.26 -4.25
CA ALA A 285 6.32 -7.96 -2.99
C ALA A 285 6.12 -9.48 -3.06
N ASP A 286 6.19 -10.03 -4.27
CA ASP A 286 6.33 -11.46 -4.50
C ASP A 286 7.45 -12.06 -3.64
N VAL A 287 7.24 -13.30 -3.21
CA VAL A 287 8.18 -14.04 -2.37
C VAL A 287 9.57 -14.15 -3.00
N VAL A 288 10.58 -14.35 -2.15
CA VAL A 288 11.97 -14.53 -2.62
C VAL A 288 12.07 -15.77 -3.51
N GLY A 289 12.66 -15.60 -4.69
CA GLY A 289 12.86 -16.68 -5.67
C GLY A 289 11.80 -16.78 -6.78
N LEU A 290 10.79 -15.89 -6.80
CA LEU A 290 9.75 -15.85 -7.85
C LEU A 290 10.10 -15.05 -9.11
N GLY A 291 11.33 -14.51 -9.21
CA GLY A 291 11.77 -13.79 -10.41
C GLY A 291 11.41 -12.30 -10.48
N LYS A 292 11.38 -11.57 -9.35
CA LYS A 292 11.09 -10.13 -9.31
C LYS A 292 11.89 -9.29 -10.31
N SER A 293 13.18 -9.58 -10.51
CA SER A 293 14.02 -8.88 -11.50
C SER A 293 13.58 -9.13 -12.95
N VAL A 294 13.06 -10.33 -13.24
CA VAL A 294 12.48 -10.68 -14.55
C VAL A 294 11.18 -9.90 -14.76
N ILE A 295 10.27 -9.93 -13.78
CA ILE A 295 9.00 -9.17 -13.82
C ILE A 295 9.28 -7.67 -14.04
N ALA A 296 10.21 -7.09 -13.27
CA ALA A 296 10.59 -5.69 -13.40
C ALA A 296 11.17 -5.35 -14.79
N SER A 297 11.95 -6.25 -15.39
CA SER A 297 12.52 -6.08 -16.72
C SER A 297 11.44 -6.16 -17.81
N MET A 298 10.47 -7.06 -17.66
CA MET A 298 9.30 -7.15 -18.55
C MET A 298 8.44 -5.88 -18.48
N ILE A 299 8.18 -5.35 -17.27
CA ILE A 299 7.47 -4.07 -17.09
C ILE A 299 8.24 -2.93 -17.78
N ALA A 300 9.55 -2.82 -17.54
CA ALA A 300 10.39 -1.80 -18.17
C ALA A 300 10.32 -1.86 -19.69
N ARG A 301 10.33 -3.08 -20.26
CA ARG A 301 10.24 -3.31 -21.70
C ARG A 301 8.88 -2.92 -22.26
N GLN A 302 7.79 -3.30 -21.61
CA GLN A 302 6.42 -2.99 -22.05
C GLN A 302 6.11 -1.49 -21.95
N MET A 303 6.69 -0.79 -20.98
CA MET A 303 6.54 0.67 -20.88
C MET A 303 7.28 1.43 -21.99
N ASN A 304 8.32 0.84 -22.58
CA ASN A 304 9.17 1.43 -23.62
C ASN A 304 9.65 2.86 -23.29
N LYS A 305 10.08 3.09 -22.04
CA LYS A 305 10.56 4.38 -21.54
C LYS A 305 12.03 4.32 -21.13
N ARG A 306 12.64 5.50 -20.95
CA ARG A 306 13.98 5.65 -20.35
C ARG A 306 13.88 5.49 -18.84
N GLY A 307 14.83 4.81 -18.23
CA GLY A 307 14.77 4.52 -16.80
C GLY A 307 16.11 4.27 -16.14
N ILE A 308 16.09 4.25 -14.81
CA ILE A 308 17.25 3.91 -13.98
C ILE A 308 16.89 2.77 -13.03
N ILE A 309 17.88 1.95 -12.69
CA ILE A 309 17.79 0.92 -11.67
C ILE A 309 18.74 1.29 -10.53
N ILE A 310 18.22 1.33 -9.30
CA ILE A 310 18.99 1.50 -8.08
C ILE A 310 18.99 0.16 -7.34
N CYS A 311 20.16 -0.44 -7.14
CA CYS A 311 20.27 -1.74 -6.47
C CYS A 311 21.50 -1.84 -5.56
N PRO A 312 21.56 -2.85 -4.67
CA PRO A 312 22.77 -3.20 -3.94
C PRO A 312 23.97 -3.49 -4.87
N PRO A 313 25.23 -3.19 -4.46
CA PRO A 313 26.42 -3.44 -5.29
C PRO A 313 26.55 -4.89 -5.78
N GLY A 314 26.19 -5.86 -4.94
CA GLY A 314 26.27 -7.28 -5.28
C GLY A 314 25.28 -7.74 -6.36
N LEU A 315 24.25 -6.94 -6.67
CA LEU A 315 23.23 -7.24 -7.68
C LEU A 315 23.47 -6.54 -9.03
N MET A 316 24.42 -5.59 -9.10
CA MET A 316 24.67 -4.84 -10.34
C MET A 316 25.24 -5.73 -11.45
N GLY A 317 26.20 -6.58 -11.13
CA GLY A 317 27.01 -7.30 -12.11
C GLY A 317 28.11 -6.43 -12.74
N ASP A 318 28.77 -6.96 -13.77
CA ASP A 318 29.85 -6.28 -14.51
C ASP A 318 29.27 -5.50 -15.70
N ALA A 319 29.49 -4.18 -15.73
CA ALA A 319 28.95 -3.29 -16.76
C ALA A 319 29.56 -3.51 -18.15
N GLU A 320 30.80 -3.98 -18.22
CA GLU A 320 31.50 -4.22 -19.49
C GLU A 320 31.10 -5.57 -20.09
N LYS A 321 30.97 -6.61 -19.24
CA LYS A 321 30.67 -7.97 -19.68
C LYS A 321 29.18 -8.24 -19.83
N LYS A 322 28.35 -7.60 -19.00
CA LYS A 322 26.89 -7.79 -18.93
C LYS A 322 26.47 -9.26 -18.84
N ASP A 323 27.26 -10.07 -18.12
CA ASP A 323 27.10 -11.52 -18.00
C ASP A 323 26.43 -11.94 -16.69
N SER A 324 26.14 -10.99 -15.81
CA SER A 324 25.56 -11.19 -14.49
C SER A 324 24.80 -9.96 -13.99
N GLY A 325 23.90 -10.16 -13.01
CA GLY A 325 23.22 -9.08 -12.31
C GLY A 325 22.24 -8.27 -13.18
N TRP A 326 21.98 -7.03 -12.78
CA TRP A 326 21.09 -6.11 -13.52
C TRP A 326 21.60 -5.77 -14.92
N TRP A 327 22.91 -5.74 -15.15
CA TRP A 327 23.47 -5.52 -16.49
C TRP A 327 23.13 -6.64 -17.48
N GLU A 328 23.08 -7.90 -17.02
CA GLU A 328 22.62 -9.03 -17.83
C GLU A 328 21.14 -8.88 -18.22
N TYR A 329 20.29 -8.48 -17.27
CA TYR A 329 18.87 -8.25 -17.54
C TYR A 329 18.66 -7.11 -18.55
N LEU A 330 19.41 -6.01 -18.45
CA LEU A 330 19.31 -4.92 -19.43
C LEU A 330 19.63 -5.39 -20.87
N GLU A 331 20.65 -6.23 -21.02
CA GLU A 331 21.05 -6.77 -22.33
C GLU A 331 19.99 -7.73 -22.86
N LYS A 332 19.57 -8.71 -22.04
CA LYS A 332 18.58 -9.72 -22.41
C LYS A 332 17.25 -9.11 -22.85
N PHE A 333 16.75 -8.13 -22.09
CA PHE A 333 15.46 -7.51 -22.35
C PHE A 333 15.54 -6.32 -23.33
N GLY A 334 16.71 -6.03 -23.91
CA GLY A 334 16.88 -4.97 -24.92
C GLY A 334 16.62 -3.55 -24.37
N LEU A 335 17.03 -3.30 -23.12
CA LEU A 335 16.81 -2.04 -22.40
C LEU A 335 18.01 -1.09 -22.56
N HIS A 336 18.36 -0.74 -23.79
CA HIS A 336 19.59 0.03 -24.08
C HIS A 336 19.60 1.47 -23.53
N ASN A 337 18.43 2.04 -23.25
CA ASN A 337 18.28 3.40 -22.71
C ASN A 337 18.20 3.42 -21.16
N TRP A 338 18.62 2.34 -20.51
CA TRP A 338 18.57 2.21 -19.05
C TRP A 338 19.97 2.22 -18.43
N GLN A 339 20.06 2.68 -17.19
CA GLN A 339 21.32 2.73 -16.44
C GLN A 339 21.15 2.11 -15.06
N VAL A 340 22.19 1.40 -14.59
CA VAL A 340 22.23 0.77 -13.27
C VAL A 340 23.14 1.57 -12.34
N TYR A 341 22.64 1.90 -11.15
CA TYR A 341 23.36 2.60 -10.11
C TYR A 341 23.37 1.82 -8.79
N SER A 342 24.48 1.97 -8.06
CA SER A 342 24.57 1.48 -6.69
C SER A 342 23.81 2.40 -5.74
N ARG A 343 23.10 1.82 -4.77
CA ARG A 343 22.52 2.54 -3.62
C ARG A 343 23.51 3.52 -2.96
N GLY A 344 24.79 3.15 -2.84
CA GLY A 344 25.81 3.97 -2.18
C GLY A 344 26.19 5.26 -2.93
N LYS A 345 25.62 5.51 -4.11
CA LYS A 345 25.86 6.72 -4.92
C LYS A 345 24.60 7.57 -5.11
N ILE A 346 23.57 7.40 -4.28
CA ILE A 346 22.28 8.04 -4.49
C ILE A 346 22.33 9.56 -4.41
N ASP A 347 23.15 10.12 -3.51
CA ASP A 347 23.36 11.57 -3.40
C ASP A 347 23.91 12.15 -4.72
N GLN A 348 24.88 11.47 -5.34
CA GLN A 348 25.47 11.88 -6.62
C GLN A 348 24.48 11.84 -7.78
N ILE A 349 23.46 10.97 -7.69
CA ILE A 349 22.37 10.92 -8.66
C ILE A 349 21.45 12.11 -8.44
N ALA A 350 21.10 12.40 -7.19
CA ALA A 350 20.22 13.50 -6.81
C ALA A 350 20.81 14.86 -7.21
N ASP A 351 22.12 15.06 -7.02
CA ASP A 351 22.83 16.30 -7.39
C ASP A 351 22.82 16.57 -8.90
N ASN A 352 22.64 15.55 -9.74
CA ASN A 352 22.75 15.64 -11.21
C ASN A 352 21.42 15.32 -11.92
N ILE A 353 20.27 15.54 -11.27
CA ILE A 353 18.94 15.22 -11.83
C ILE A 353 18.60 16.08 -13.06
N GLU A 354 18.87 17.40 -13.03
CA GLU A 354 18.44 18.35 -14.08
C GLU A 354 18.99 18.03 -15.48
N GLY A 355 20.08 17.25 -15.57
CA GLY A 355 20.69 16.81 -16.84
C GLY A 355 20.29 15.39 -17.30
N ARG A 356 19.40 14.69 -16.58
CA ARG A 356 19.06 13.28 -16.83
C ARG A 356 17.60 13.10 -17.24
N ASP A 357 17.40 12.69 -18.48
CA ASP A 357 16.10 12.38 -19.05
C ASP A 357 15.71 10.92 -18.81
N PHE A 358 15.21 10.60 -17.61
CA PHE A 358 14.56 9.32 -17.30
C PHE A 358 13.15 9.54 -16.76
N GLU A 359 12.27 8.58 -17.04
CA GLU A 359 10.85 8.63 -16.67
C GLU A 359 10.47 7.56 -15.65
N VAL A 360 11.26 6.49 -15.55
CA VAL A 360 10.99 5.32 -14.71
C VAL A 360 12.16 5.06 -13.76
N VAL A 361 11.85 4.77 -12.51
CA VAL A 361 12.83 4.41 -11.46
C VAL A 361 12.48 3.04 -10.91
N ILE A 362 13.38 2.08 -11.06
CA ILE A 362 13.30 0.78 -10.40
C ILE A 362 14.22 0.80 -9.19
N VAL A 363 13.69 0.51 -8.01
CA VAL A 363 14.48 0.38 -6.78
C VAL A 363 14.42 -1.07 -6.33
N ASP A 364 15.54 -1.78 -6.48
CA ASP A 364 15.71 -3.13 -5.97
C ASP A 364 16.13 -3.10 -4.50
N GLU A 365 15.60 -4.04 -3.72
CA GLU A 365 15.69 -4.04 -2.26
C GLU A 365 15.27 -2.69 -1.64
N ALA A 366 14.12 -2.15 -2.07
CA ALA A 366 13.57 -0.86 -1.62
C ALA A 366 13.40 -0.75 -0.09
N HIS A 367 13.44 -1.89 0.58
CA HIS A 367 13.41 -2.08 2.01
C HIS A 367 14.50 -1.32 2.80
N TYR A 368 15.60 -0.91 2.13
CA TYR A 368 16.63 -0.04 2.70
C TYR A 368 16.17 1.43 2.87
N PHE A 369 15.11 1.86 2.16
CA PHE A 369 14.64 3.26 2.13
C PHE A 369 13.34 3.48 2.92
N ARG A 370 13.25 2.92 4.13
CA ARG A 370 12.03 2.99 4.98
C ARG A 370 12.01 4.17 5.96
N ASN A 371 13.16 4.77 6.22
CA ASN A 371 13.30 5.83 7.22
C ASN A 371 13.38 7.21 6.56
N GLN A 372 12.34 8.04 6.72
CA GLN A 372 12.25 9.38 6.09
C GLN A 372 13.24 10.40 6.65
N ASP A 373 13.97 10.05 7.71
CA ASP A 373 14.91 10.94 8.39
C ASP A 373 16.34 10.84 7.85
N THR A 374 16.60 9.92 6.91
CA THR A 374 17.93 9.67 6.35
C THR A 374 18.23 10.54 5.13
N ALA A 375 19.52 10.74 4.84
CA ALA A 375 19.96 11.40 3.60
C ALA A 375 19.54 10.60 2.37
N ASP A 376 19.83 9.29 2.39
CA ASP A 376 19.51 8.36 1.32
C ASP A 376 18.03 8.40 0.92
N TYR A 377 17.11 8.49 1.90
CA TYR A 377 15.67 8.62 1.61
C TYR A 377 15.31 9.98 1.02
N GLU A 378 15.86 11.08 1.56
CA GLU A 378 15.64 12.43 1.02
C GLU A 378 16.07 12.49 -0.45
N ALA A 379 17.27 11.98 -0.76
CA ALA A 379 17.79 11.88 -2.12
C ALA A 379 16.92 10.98 -3.03
N LEU A 380 16.50 9.80 -2.55
CA LEU A 380 15.61 8.93 -3.32
C LEU A 380 14.25 9.59 -3.60
N SER A 381 13.68 10.25 -2.59
CA SER A 381 12.40 10.95 -2.72
C SER A 381 12.46 12.06 -3.77
N MET A 382 13.60 12.76 -3.88
CA MET A 382 13.86 13.74 -4.94
C MET A 382 13.96 13.07 -6.33
N ILE A 383 14.69 11.95 -6.44
CA ILE A 383 14.84 11.19 -7.70
C ILE A 383 13.50 10.64 -8.21
N CYS A 384 12.66 10.12 -7.30
CA CYS A 384 11.36 9.55 -7.64
C CYS A 384 10.31 10.61 -8.02
N ARG A 385 10.56 11.88 -7.73
CA ARG A 385 9.57 12.93 -7.85
C ARG A 385 9.16 13.14 -9.30
N GLY A 386 7.86 13.09 -9.55
CA GLY A 386 7.32 13.25 -10.89
C GLY A 386 7.52 12.05 -11.82
N LYS A 387 8.20 10.98 -11.38
CA LYS A 387 8.54 9.78 -12.16
C LYS A 387 7.60 8.62 -11.85
N LYS A 388 7.66 7.57 -12.68
CA LYS A 388 7.01 6.28 -12.42
C LYS A 388 7.93 5.39 -11.59
N VAL A 389 7.48 4.89 -10.45
CA VAL A 389 8.35 4.19 -9.47
C VAL A 389 7.95 2.73 -9.32
N ILE A 390 8.93 1.83 -9.44
CA ILE A 390 8.74 0.39 -9.23
C ILE A 390 9.64 -0.03 -8.07
N LEU A 391 9.05 -0.44 -6.96
CA LEU A 391 9.77 -0.89 -5.78
C LEU A 391 9.78 -2.41 -5.72
N LEU A 392 10.97 -3.02 -5.67
CA LEU A 392 11.11 -4.47 -5.48
C LEU A 392 11.51 -4.74 -4.04
N SER A 393 10.70 -5.51 -3.33
CA SER A 393 11.03 -5.93 -1.97
C SER A 393 10.16 -7.11 -1.55
N ALA A 394 10.77 -8.24 -1.16
CA ALA A 394 10.01 -9.39 -0.68
C ALA A 394 9.27 -9.14 0.65
N THR A 395 9.67 -8.09 1.39
CA THR A 395 9.13 -7.74 2.71
C THR A 395 8.99 -6.22 2.83
N PRO A 396 8.00 -5.57 2.20
CA PRO A 396 7.84 -4.12 2.34
C PRO A 396 7.62 -3.69 3.81
N PHE A 397 7.02 -4.54 4.66
CA PHE A 397 6.85 -4.36 6.10
C PHE A 397 8.01 -4.96 6.90
N ASN A 398 8.54 -4.26 7.91
CA ASN A 398 9.68 -4.75 8.71
C ASN A 398 9.55 -4.50 10.20
N ASN A 399 9.42 -3.23 10.60
CA ASN A 399 9.45 -2.83 12.00
C ASN A 399 8.23 -2.00 12.41
N SER A 400 7.63 -1.24 11.50
CA SER A 400 6.48 -0.40 11.83
C SER A 400 5.60 -0.05 10.62
N PRO A 401 4.33 0.36 10.84
CA PRO A 401 3.49 0.91 9.77
C PRO A 401 4.09 2.15 9.09
N ALA A 402 4.93 2.91 9.80
CA ALA A 402 5.61 4.07 9.22
C ALA A 402 6.61 3.66 8.10
N ASP A 403 7.17 2.46 8.16
CA ASP A 403 8.11 1.95 7.17
C ASP A 403 7.44 1.83 5.79
N ILE A 404 6.25 1.22 5.75
CA ILE A 404 5.44 1.12 4.54
C ILE A 404 5.03 2.51 4.04
N PHE A 405 4.59 3.37 4.96
CA PHE A 405 4.18 4.73 4.58
C PHE A 405 5.29 5.49 3.87
N SER A 406 6.55 5.34 4.31
CA SER A 406 7.72 5.91 3.65
C SER A 406 7.89 5.39 2.22
N LEU A 407 7.69 4.10 1.98
CA LEU A 407 7.77 3.54 0.62
C LEU A 407 6.64 4.05 -0.28
N LEU A 408 5.41 4.10 0.24
CA LEU A 408 4.26 4.63 -0.50
C LEU A 408 4.46 6.10 -0.90
N LYS A 409 5.04 6.91 -0.01
CA LYS A 409 5.30 8.34 -0.24
C LYS A 409 6.28 8.63 -1.39
N LEU A 410 7.02 7.62 -1.87
CA LEU A 410 7.90 7.78 -3.04
C LEU A 410 7.12 7.97 -4.35
N PHE A 411 5.86 7.52 -4.43
CA PHE A 411 5.04 7.62 -5.64
C PHE A 411 3.58 8.05 -5.39
N ILE A 412 3.09 7.94 -4.16
CA ILE A 412 1.76 8.40 -3.75
C ILE A 412 1.87 9.76 -3.09
N VAL A 413 0.91 10.63 -3.40
CA VAL A 413 0.75 11.95 -2.77
C VAL A 413 -0.12 11.79 -1.51
N PRO A 414 0.44 11.89 -0.29
CA PRO A 414 -0.29 11.48 0.92
C PRO A 414 -1.54 12.32 1.22
N GLY A 415 -1.56 13.60 0.88
CA GLY A 415 -2.71 14.49 1.09
C GLY A 415 -3.79 14.47 0.00
N LYS A 416 -3.58 13.71 -1.08
CA LYS A 416 -4.57 13.45 -2.15
C LYS A 416 -4.49 12.00 -2.61
N SER A 417 -4.53 11.08 -1.65
CA SER A 417 -4.30 9.66 -1.91
C SER A 417 -5.38 9.05 -2.81
N THR A 418 -4.92 8.22 -3.75
CA THR A 418 -5.77 7.44 -4.66
C THR A 418 -6.12 6.07 -4.10
N ILE A 419 -5.33 5.57 -3.15
CA ILE A 419 -5.47 4.24 -2.55
C ILE A 419 -6.41 4.23 -1.33
N SER A 420 -7.01 5.37 -1.01
CA SER A 420 -7.97 5.54 0.09
C SER A 420 -9.19 6.34 -0.39
N LEU A 421 -10.36 6.02 0.19
CA LEU A 421 -11.57 6.85 0.01
C LEU A 421 -11.37 8.28 0.52
N GLU A 422 -10.47 8.43 1.49
CA GLU A 422 -10.04 9.69 2.09
C GLU A 422 -8.85 10.31 1.37
N ASP A 423 -8.70 11.62 1.55
CA ASP A 423 -7.59 12.37 0.97
C ASP A 423 -6.33 12.35 1.87
N ASN A 424 -6.44 12.19 3.20
CA ASN A 424 -5.29 12.27 4.13
C ASN A 424 -4.76 10.91 4.60
N LEU A 425 -3.92 10.29 3.77
CA LEU A 425 -3.22 9.04 4.07
C LEU A 425 -2.22 9.19 5.23
N ALA A 426 -1.58 10.36 5.35
CA ALA A 426 -0.60 10.64 6.40
C ALA A 426 -1.22 10.54 7.80
N GLY A 427 -2.42 11.11 7.99
CA GLY A 427 -3.19 11.01 9.23
C GLY A 427 -3.56 9.57 9.59
N LYS A 428 -3.96 8.76 8.60
CA LYS A 428 -4.30 7.34 8.79
C LYS A 428 -3.09 6.54 9.28
N PHE A 429 -1.94 6.64 8.59
CA PHE A 429 -0.72 5.94 9.00
C PHE A 429 -0.15 6.43 10.34
N SER A 430 -0.30 7.72 10.67
CA SER A 430 0.10 8.26 11.97
C SER A 430 -0.67 7.58 13.12
N ARG A 431 -1.98 7.38 12.97
CA ARG A 431 -2.81 6.63 13.92
C ARG A 431 -2.38 5.16 14.01
N LEU A 432 -2.25 4.48 12.87
CA LEU A 432 -1.84 3.07 12.83
C LEU A 432 -0.47 2.85 13.51
N ASN A 433 0.47 3.77 13.28
CA ASN A 433 1.79 3.75 13.91
C ASN A 433 1.71 4.00 15.43
N TYR A 434 0.84 4.90 15.88
CA TYR A 434 0.60 5.11 17.31
C TYR A 434 0.06 3.83 17.96
N GLU A 435 -1.00 3.25 17.40
CA GLU A 435 -1.62 2.03 17.89
C GLU A 435 -0.61 0.87 17.95
N TYR A 436 0.16 0.67 16.87
CA TYR A 436 1.27 -0.30 16.82
C TYR A 436 2.26 -0.14 17.98
N LYS A 437 2.73 1.09 18.24
CA LYS A 437 3.69 1.37 19.32
C LYS A 437 3.10 1.03 20.68
N GLN A 438 1.83 1.34 20.91
CA GLN A 438 1.16 1.01 22.17
C GLN A 438 1.03 -0.51 22.36
N LEU A 439 0.56 -1.23 21.34
CA LEU A 439 0.48 -2.70 21.36
C LEU A 439 1.85 -3.34 21.61
N SER A 440 2.91 -2.81 20.99
CA SER A 440 4.27 -3.29 21.19
C SER A 440 4.78 -3.06 22.62
N VAL A 441 4.39 -1.96 23.27
CA VAL A 441 4.75 -1.72 24.69
C VAL A 441 4.06 -2.73 25.60
N ILE A 442 2.78 -3.04 25.34
CA ILE A 442 2.04 -4.07 26.08
C ILE A 442 2.77 -5.42 25.94
N PHE A 443 3.01 -5.87 24.70
CA PHE A 443 3.69 -7.15 24.44
C PHE A 443 5.09 -7.25 25.06
N LYS A 444 5.85 -6.14 25.09
CA LYS A 444 7.20 -6.16 25.64
C LYS A 444 7.21 -6.23 27.17
N ASN A 445 6.21 -5.62 27.82
CA ASN A 445 6.28 -5.30 29.25
C ASN A 445 5.18 -5.95 30.10
N TRP A 446 4.24 -6.71 29.53
CA TRP A 446 3.15 -7.36 30.27
C TRP A 446 3.67 -8.27 31.42
N ASN A 447 4.81 -8.94 31.22
CA ASN A 447 5.46 -9.79 32.22
C ASN A 447 6.83 -9.24 32.67
N SER A 448 7.03 -7.92 32.61
CA SER A 448 8.32 -7.33 33.03
C SER A 448 8.52 -7.43 34.54
N THR A 449 9.75 -7.72 34.98
CA THR A 449 10.17 -7.69 36.39
C THR A 449 10.25 -6.27 36.97
N ASP A 450 10.16 -5.24 36.13
CA ASP A 450 10.13 -3.82 36.50
C ASP A 450 8.69 -3.34 36.63
N ASP A 451 8.30 -2.99 37.86
CA ASP A 451 6.95 -2.53 38.22
C ASP A 451 6.49 -1.30 37.41
N LYS A 452 7.40 -0.38 37.04
CA LYS A 452 7.02 0.80 36.25
C LYS A 452 6.65 0.40 34.84
N LYS A 453 7.44 -0.48 34.21
CA LYS A 453 7.20 -0.98 32.84
C LYS A 453 5.92 -1.80 32.79
N ARG A 454 5.68 -2.64 33.81
CA ARG A 454 4.45 -3.44 33.93
C ARG A 454 3.20 -2.59 34.09
N LYS A 455 3.19 -1.63 35.03
CA LYS A 455 2.06 -0.70 35.21
C LYS A 455 1.79 0.15 33.97
N GLN A 456 2.85 0.53 33.24
CA GLN A 456 2.68 1.23 31.96
C GLN A 456 1.93 0.35 30.95
N ALA A 457 2.28 -0.93 30.82
CA ALA A 457 1.57 -1.87 29.94
C ALA A 457 0.10 -2.05 30.36
N GLU A 458 -0.17 -2.18 31.66
CA GLU A 458 -1.53 -2.31 32.21
C GLU A 458 -2.38 -1.08 31.87
N ASN A 459 -1.87 0.13 32.09
CA ASN A 459 -2.58 1.38 31.76
C ASN A 459 -2.89 1.52 30.27
N ILE A 460 -1.96 1.12 29.40
CA ILE A 460 -2.17 1.17 27.95
C ILE A 460 -3.23 0.14 27.54
N TYR A 461 -3.17 -1.07 28.11
CA TYR A 461 -4.13 -2.13 27.87
C TYR A 461 -5.56 -1.70 28.25
N THR A 462 -5.74 -1.11 29.43
CA THR A 462 -7.05 -0.62 29.89
C THR A 462 -7.59 0.56 29.08
N THR A 463 -6.71 1.33 28.44
CA THR A 463 -7.12 2.47 27.59
C THR A 463 -7.53 2.05 26.18
N ILE A 464 -6.90 1.01 25.61
CA ILE A 464 -6.99 0.72 24.16
C ILE A 464 -7.73 -0.59 23.87
N ILE A 465 -7.68 -1.57 24.78
CA ILE A 465 -8.14 -2.94 24.50
C ILE A 465 -9.30 -3.33 25.41
N ASP A 466 -9.08 -3.37 26.73
CA ASP A 466 -10.07 -3.88 27.69
C ASP A 466 -9.77 -3.35 29.09
N GLU A 467 -10.81 -2.88 29.79
CA GLU A 467 -10.72 -2.33 31.14
C GLU A 467 -10.32 -3.36 32.22
N ASN A 468 -10.42 -4.66 31.93
CA ASN A 468 -10.17 -5.74 32.89
C ASN A 468 -8.70 -6.21 32.93
N LEU A 469 -8.16 -6.39 34.13
CA LEU A 469 -6.83 -6.98 34.39
C LEU A 469 -6.95 -8.40 34.97
N PRO A 470 -5.95 -9.29 34.78
CA PRO A 470 -4.65 -9.08 34.14
C PRO A 470 -4.72 -9.03 32.60
N ILE A 471 -3.64 -8.55 31.96
CA ILE A 471 -3.53 -8.42 30.50
C ILE A 471 -3.79 -9.77 29.82
N ASP A 472 -4.82 -9.85 28.98
CA ASP A 472 -5.09 -11.02 28.14
C ASP A 472 -4.38 -10.88 26.78
N ILE A 473 -3.26 -11.60 26.63
CA ILE A 473 -2.44 -11.61 25.41
C ILE A 473 -3.26 -12.02 24.18
N LYS A 474 -4.29 -12.85 24.31
CA LYS A 474 -5.13 -13.27 23.17
C LYS A 474 -5.85 -12.07 22.56
N LYS A 475 -6.38 -11.17 23.41
CA LYS A 475 -7.02 -9.92 22.96
C LYS A 475 -6.02 -8.97 22.31
N VAL A 476 -4.79 -8.87 22.85
CA VAL A 476 -3.71 -8.07 22.23
C VAL A 476 -3.33 -8.63 20.85
N LYS A 477 -3.24 -9.95 20.71
CA LYS A 477 -3.00 -10.62 19.41
C LYS A 477 -4.12 -10.33 18.41
N ALA A 478 -5.39 -10.43 18.83
CA ALA A 478 -6.53 -10.13 17.97
C ALA A 478 -6.55 -8.67 17.49
N GLN A 479 -6.26 -7.71 18.38
CA GLN A 479 -6.15 -6.29 18.01
C GLN A 479 -4.99 -6.05 17.04
N THR A 480 -3.86 -6.75 17.24
CA THR A 480 -2.70 -6.68 16.35
C THR A 480 -3.00 -7.26 14.96
N GLN A 481 -3.79 -8.33 14.88
CA GLN A 481 -4.26 -8.90 13.63
C GLN A 481 -5.19 -7.93 12.89
N ARG A 482 -6.14 -7.32 13.61
CA ARG A 482 -7.01 -6.27 13.04
C ARG A 482 -6.21 -5.11 12.45
N LEU A 483 -5.22 -4.61 13.18
CA LEU A 483 -4.30 -3.57 12.70
C LEU A 483 -3.56 -4.00 11.42
N SER A 484 -3.15 -5.27 11.34
CA SER A 484 -2.45 -5.83 10.19
C SER A 484 -3.35 -5.90 8.96
N ASN A 485 -4.60 -6.32 9.13
CA ASN A 485 -5.62 -6.35 8.06
C ASN A 485 -5.93 -4.95 7.54
N ASP A 486 -6.06 -3.96 8.42
CA ASP A 486 -6.25 -2.55 8.03
C ASP A 486 -5.09 -2.04 7.17
N ILE A 487 -3.84 -2.40 7.49
CA ILE A 487 -2.67 -2.04 6.67
C ILE A 487 -2.72 -2.76 5.32
N LYS A 488 -3.03 -4.07 5.30
CA LYS A 488 -3.15 -4.88 4.09
C LYS A 488 -4.18 -4.29 3.13
N ARG A 489 -5.34 -3.88 3.63
CA ARG A 489 -6.39 -3.20 2.84
C ARG A 489 -5.87 -1.96 2.15
N ILE A 490 -5.19 -1.08 2.90
CA ILE A 490 -4.67 0.20 2.38
C ILE A 490 -3.63 -0.02 1.27
N ILE A 491 -2.74 -1.00 1.40
CA ILE A 491 -1.63 -1.20 0.45
C ILE A 491 -1.99 -2.09 -0.74
N SER A 492 -3.04 -2.91 -0.62
CA SER A 492 -3.48 -3.84 -1.66
C SER A 492 -3.60 -3.25 -3.08
N PRO A 493 -4.02 -1.99 -3.30
CA PRO A 493 -4.16 -1.47 -4.67
C PRO A 493 -2.82 -1.20 -5.37
N VAL A 494 -1.70 -1.18 -4.63
CA VAL A 494 -0.37 -0.83 -5.15
C VAL A 494 0.68 -1.90 -4.88
N VAL A 495 0.32 -3.00 -4.22
CA VAL A 495 1.23 -4.11 -3.88
C VAL A 495 0.82 -5.36 -4.65
N ILE A 496 1.76 -5.92 -5.39
CA ILE A 496 1.63 -7.24 -6.01
C ILE A 496 2.39 -8.23 -5.17
N ARG A 497 1.69 -9.21 -4.62
CA ARG A 497 2.30 -10.27 -3.80
C ARG A 497 1.62 -11.60 -4.04
N ARG A 498 2.43 -12.60 -4.39
CA ARG A 498 2.06 -14.01 -4.45
C ARG A 498 2.93 -14.80 -3.48
N ASN A 499 2.30 -15.68 -2.71
CA ASN A 499 2.99 -16.68 -1.90
C ASN A 499 3.10 -18.01 -2.65
N ARG A 500 3.85 -18.97 -2.10
CA ARG A 500 4.04 -20.27 -2.78
C ARG A 500 2.76 -21.13 -2.79
N LEU A 501 1.85 -20.90 -1.85
CA LEU A 501 0.55 -21.59 -1.79
C LEU A 501 -0.37 -21.14 -2.92
N ASP A 502 -0.40 -19.85 -3.22
CA ASP A 502 -1.15 -19.28 -4.35
C ASP A 502 -0.76 -19.98 -5.65
N LEU A 503 0.54 -20.12 -5.86
CA LEU A 503 1.12 -20.75 -7.04
C LEU A 503 0.75 -22.24 -7.16
N LYS A 504 0.53 -22.92 -6.03
CA LYS A 504 0.14 -24.34 -6.01
C LYS A 504 -1.37 -24.57 -6.11
N GLN A 505 -2.18 -23.61 -5.66
CA GLN A 505 -3.64 -23.75 -5.60
C GLN A 505 -4.38 -23.03 -6.73
N ASP A 506 -3.76 -22.07 -7.43
CA ASP A 506 -4.33 -21.46 -8.62
C ASP A 506 -4.45 -22.49 -9.75
N TYR A 507 -5.63 -22.54 -10.38
CA TYR A 507 -5.96 -23.53 -11.42
C TYR A 507 -5.06 -23.47 -12.67
N VAL A 508 -4.41 -22.34 -12.93
CA VAL A 508 -3.44 -22.17 -14.04
C VAL A 508 -2.03 -22.43 -13.52
N TYR A 509 -1.61 -21.74 -12.46
CA TYR A 509 -0.21 -21.76 -12.01
C TYR A 509 0.24 -23.13 -11.51
N ALA A 510 -0.67 -23.90 -10.90
CA ALA A 510 -0.36 -25.23 -10.36
C ALA A 510 0.23 -26.17 -11.42
N ASN A 511 -0.24 -26.06 -12.67
CA ASN A 511 0.21 -26.89 -13.79
C ASN A 511 1.62 -26.51 -14.28
N GLU A 512 2.09 -25.29 -13.99
CA GLU A 512 3.39 -24.76 -14.44
C GLU A 512 4.51 -24.98 -13.41
N ILE A 513 4.14 -25.19 -12.14
CA ILE A 513 5.03 -25.00 -10.97
C ILE A 513 5.37 -26.33 -10.24
N GLY A 514 5.12 -27.49 -10.87
CA GLY A 514 5.44 -28.83 -10.32
C GLY A 514 6.91 -29.09 -9.92
N GLU A 515 7.81 -28.14 -10.17
CA GLU A 515 9.26 -28.20 -9.89
C GLU A 515 9.68 -27.52 -8.56
N LEU A 516 8.77 -27.09 -7.68
CA LEU A 516 9.16 -26.52 -6.39
C LEU A 516 9.56 -27.58 -5.35
N SER A 517 10.67 -27.35 -4.65
CA SER A 517 11.06 -28.15 -3.47
C SER A 517 10.14 -27.88 -2.27
N VAL A 518 9.94 -28.90 -1.45
CA VAL A 518 9.22 -28.82 -0.18
C VAL A 518 10.18 -28.38 0.91
N VAL A 519 9.91 -27.27 1.59
CA VAL A 519 10.69 -26.85 2.76
C VAL A 519 10.12 -27.60 3.97
N LYS A 520 10.96 -28.37 4.67
CA LYS A 520 10.58 -29.05 5.92
C LYS A 520 10.56 -28.07 7.08
N ASP A 521 9.87 -28.45 8.15
CA ASP A 521 9.84 -27.67 9.39
C ASP A 521 11.28 -27.40 9.90
N PRO A 522 11.53 -26.20 10.43
CA PRO A 522 12.86 -25.84 10.93
C PRO A 522 13.23 -26.69 12.14
N GLU A 523 14.42 -27.28 12.12
CA GLU A 523 14.96 -28.05 13.25
C GLU A 523 15.73 -27.14 14.21
N GLU A 524 15.33 -27.15 15.49
CA GLU A 524 16.06 -26.44 16.55
C GLU A 524 17.33 -27.21 16.95
N VAL A 525 18.48 -26.52 16.97
CA VAL A 525 19.76 -27.10 17.39
C VAL A 525 20.21 -26.46 18.70
N PHE A 526 20.41 -27.31 19.71
CA PHE A 526 20.86 -26.91 21.04
C PHE A 526 22.31 -27.31 21.29
N TYR A 527 22.99 -26.55 22.15
CA TYR A 527 24.29 -26.88 22.69
C TYR A 527 24.27 -26.72 24.22
N TYR A 528 25.13 -27.49 24.90
CA TYR A 528 25.21 -27.47 26.35
C TYR A 528 26.57 -26.90 26.77
N LEU A 529 26.53 -26.04 27.78
CA LEU A 529 27.70 -25.48 28.45
C LEU A 529 28.03 -26.33 29.68
N ASP A 530 29.33 -26.46 29.97
CA ASP A 530 29.74 -27.00 31.28
C ASP A 530 29.45 -25.99 32.41
N ARG A 531 29.65 -26.40 33.66
CA ARG A 531 29.29 -25.57 34.83
C ARG A 531 30.07 -24.25 34.89
N GLU A 532 31.37 -24.26 34.59
CA GLU A 532 32.19 -23.05 34.65
C GLU A 532 31.85 -22.10 33.49
N GLN A 533 31.56 -22.67 32.32
CA GLN A 533 31.05 -21.96 31.15
C GLN A 533 29.68 -21.31 31.43
N ASP A 534 28.75 -22.04 32.05
CA ASP A 534 27.42 -21.54 32.41
C ASP A 534 27.50 -20.41 33.44
N GLU A 535 28.36 -20.53 34.46
CA GLU A 535 28.60 -19.44 35.42
C GLU A 535 29.21 -18.19 34.76
N PHE A 536 30.12 -18.36 33.79
CA PHE A 536 30.64 -17.24 33.02
C PHE A 536 29.57 -16.61 32.13
N TYR A 537 28.76 -17.44 31.47
CA TYR A 537 27.62 -17.03 30.65
C TYR A 537 26.63 -16.20 31.47
N ASP A 538 26.24 -16.67 32.65
CA ASP A 538 25.34 -15.96 33.57
C ASP A 538 25.91 -14.61 33.99
N ASN A 539 27.20 -14.53 34.29
CA ASN A 539 27.85 -13.27 34.64
C ASN A 539 27.83 -12.24 33.49
N ILE A 540 28.06 -12.68 32.25
CA ILE A 540 28.05 -11.79 31.07
C ILE A 540 26.68 -11.13 30.91
N ILE A 541 25.61 -11.92 31.03
CA ILE A 541 24.27 -11.46 30.70
C ILE A 541 23.59 -10.76 31.88
N SER A 542 23.72 -11.29 33.11
CA SER A 542 23.02 -10.77 34.29
C SER A 542 23.79 -9.72 35.08
N LYS A 543 25.13 -9.68 34.97
CA LYS A 543 25.98 -8.82 35.80
C LYS A 543 26.79 -7.82 35.00
N TYR A 544 27.50 -8.23 33.97
CA TYR A 544 28.39 -7.34 33.22
C TYR A 544 27.61 -6.42 32.28
N PHE A 545 26.76 -6.96 31.43
CA PHE A 545 26.03 -6.20 30.40
C PHE A 545 24.51 -6.12 30.65
N ALA A 546 24.07 -6.24 31.91
CA ALA A 546 22.67 -6.02 32.30
C ALA A 546 22.27 -4.52 32.25
N GLU A 547 20.96 -4.19 32.34
CA GLU A 547 20.48 -2.79 32.25
C GLU A 547 21.12 -1.88 33.31
N ASN A 548 21.40 -2.45 34.50
CA ASN A 548 22.15 -1.83 35.59
C ASN A 548 23.43 -2.64 35.90
N GLY A 549 24.10 -3.12 34.85
CA GLY A 549 25.30 -3.95 34.95
C GLY A 549 26.56 -3.16 35.32
N VAL A 550 27.69 -3.86 35.35
CA VAL A 550 29.02 -3.27 35.63
C VAL A 550 29.50 -2.38 34.48
N PHE A 551 29.15 -2.71 33.23
CA PHE A 551 29.51 -1.91 32.07
C PHE A 551 28.75 -0.59 32.07
N THR A 552 29.47 0.52 32.19
CA THR A 552 28.90 1.87 32.26
C THR A 552 28.77 2.49 30.88
N GLY A 553 29.65 2.12 29.94
CA GLY A 553 29.68 2.66 28.58
C GLY A 553 29.86 4.17 28.54
N ALA A 554 30.69 4.72 29.44
CA ALA A 554 30.85 6.15 29.65
C ALA A 554 31.11 6.92 28.34
N ILE A 555 32.00 6.41 27.48
CA ILE A 555 32.35 7.04 26.21
C ILE A 555 31.18 7.18 25.22
N TYR A 556 30.10 6.40 25.41
CA TYR A 556 28.91 6.41 24.56
C TYR A 556 27.80 7.34 25.09
N GLN A 557 27.91 7.80 26.34
CA GLN A 557 26.93 8.67 26.98
C GLN A 557 27.53 9.85 27.75
N PRO A 558 28.48 10.63 27.17
CA PRO A 558 29.14 11.73 27.87
C PRO A 558 28.19 12.82 28.39
N PHE A 559 27.02 13.02 27.77
CA PHE A 559 26.07 14.06 28.17
C PHE A 559 25.51 13.85 29.59
N SER A 560 25.40 12.60 30.03
CA SER A 560 24.95 12.27 31.40
C SER A 560 25.99 12.62 32.49
N TYR A 561 27.23 12.86 32.08
CA TYR A 561 28.33 13.33 32.94
C TYR A 561 28.57 14.83 32.82
N GLU A 562 28.25 15.41 31.66
CA GLU A 562 28.31 16.85 31.43
C GLU A 562 27.30 17.61 32.30
N LYS A 563 26.04 17.13 32.36
CA LYS A 563 24.95 17.77 33.12
C LYS A 563 24.23 16.78 34.04
N ILE A 564 23.86 17.22 35.24
CA ILE A 564 23.03 16.45 36.17
C ILE A 564 21.58 16.40 35.65
N LEU A 565 21.03 15.18 35.56
CA LEU A 565 19.68 14.91 35.04
C LEU A 565 18.52 15.52 35.86
N SER A 566 18.80 16.10 37.02
CA SER A 566 17.81 16.85 37.81
C SER A 566 17.50 18.24 37.26
N ASP A 567 18.34 18.77 36.36
CA ASP A 567 18.06 20.00 35.65
C ASP A 567 16.93 19.78 34.65
N LYS A 568 15.96 20.71 34.57
CA LYS A 568 14.95 20.68 33.50
C LYS A 568 15.65 20.87 32.16
N LEU A 569 15.99 19.75 31.53
CA LEU A 569 16.57 19.73 30.19
C LEU A 569 15.58 20.38 29.21
N ASP A 570 16.09 21.22 28.32
CA ASP A 570 15.35 21.70 27.17
C ASP A 570 15.08 20.56 26.17
N GLU A 571 14.33 20.83 25.11
CA GLU A 571 13.99 19.82 24.09
C GLU A 571 15.24 19.24 23.43
N PHE A 572 16.27 20.07 23.23
CA PHE A 572 17.55 19.67 22.66
C PHE A 572 18.34 18.76 23.61
N GLY A 573 18.49 19.14 24.89
CA GLY A 573 19.18 18.34 25.89
C GLY A 573 18.49 17.00 26.15
N ASN A 574 17.15 16.96 26.19
CA ASN A 574 16.39 15.71 26.29
C ASN A 574 16.64 14.80 25.08
N ARG A 575 16.73 15.37 23.88
CA ARG A 575 17.03 14.60 22.66
C ARG A 575 18.43 14.01 22.72
N GLN A 576 19.44 14.81 23.07
CA GLN A 576 20.83 14.35 23.17
C GLN A 576 20.97 13.22 24.20
N TYR A 577 20.39 13.40 25.39
CA TYR A 577 20.38 12.37 26.42
C TYR A 577 19.76 11.06 25.93
N ASN A 578 18.56 11.14 25.32
CA ASN A 578 17.89 9.94 24.81
C ASN A 578 18.65 9.28 23.66
N GLN A 579 19.29 10.06 22.77
CA GLN A 579 20.10 9.52 21.67
C GLN A 579 21.32 8.74 22.20
N GLN A 580 22.05 9.33 23.15
CA GLN A 580 23.23 8.70 23.76
C GLN A 580 22.86 7.50 24.64
N LYS A 581 21.77 7.58 25.39
CA LYS A 581 21.25 6.43 26.14
C LYS A 581 20.88 5.27 25.23
N ASN A 582 20.23 5.55 24.10
CA ASN A 582 19.94 4.53 23.09
C ASN A 582 21.22 3.93 22.49
N LEU A 583 22.26 4.74 22.29
CA LEU A 583 23.58 4.25 21.84
C LEU A 583 24.21 3.31 22.87
N TYR A 584 24.25 3.70 24.14
CA TYR A 584 24.74 2.86 25.23
C TYR A 584 24.00 1.52 25.27
N ASP A 585 22.66 1.55 25.28
CA ASP A 585 21.84 0.34 25.30
C ASP A 585 22.09 -0.55 24.08
N PHE A 586 22.36 0.06 22.94
CA PHE A 586 22.68 -0.64 21.70
C PHE A 586 24.05 -1.32 21.76
N MET A 587 25.11 -0.62 22.20
CA MET A 587 26.45 -1.19 22.34
C MET A 587 26.48 -2.38 23.29
N ARG A 588 25.79 -2.26 24.42
CA ARG A 588 25.63 -3.33 25.41
C ARG A 588 24.97 -4.58 24.80
N ARG A 589 23.88 -4.39 24.04
CA ARG A 589 23.19 -5.49 23.35
C ARG A 589 24.04 -6.14 22.26
N ILE A 590 24.88 -5.39 21.54
CA ILE A 590 25.80 -5.95 20.55
C ILE A 590 26.77 -6.92 21.21
N LEU A 591 27.38 -6.56 22.34
CA LEU A 591 28.36 -7.41 23.03
C LEU A 591 27.72 -8.74 23.46
N VAL A 592 26.52 -8.71 24.05
CA VAL A 592 25.76 -9.92 24.40
C VAL A 592 25.44 -10.76 23.16
N LYS A 593 25.03 -10.12 22.05
CA LYS A 593 24.73 -10.84 20.82
C LYS A 593 25.94 -11.52 20.20
N ARG A 594 27.10 -10.88 20.23
CA ARG A 594 28.33 -11.47 19.69
C ARG A 594 28.78 -12.65 20.53
N PHE A 595 28.60 -12.56 21.84
CA PHE A 595 28.76 -13.69 22.76
C PHE A 595 27.84 -14.87 22.41
N GLU A 596 26.56 -14.62 22.12
CA GLU A 596 25.63 -15.67 21.68
C GLU A 596 25.93 -16.23 20.28
N SER A 597 26.53 -15.44 19.39
CA SER A 597 26.94 -15.91 18.07
C SER A 597 28.12 -16.88 18.19
N SER A 598 29.28 -16.43 18.68
CA SER A 598 30.43 -17.30 18.96
C SER A 598 31.38 -16.67 19.97
N PHE A 599 32.10 -17.50 20.73
CA PHE A 599 33.13 -16.99 21.65
C PHE A 599 34.26 -16.25 20.92
N GLY A 600 34.61 -16.67 19.70
CA GLY A 600 35.63 -16.00 18.90
C GLY A 600 35.23 -14.59 18.41
N SER A 601 33.98 -14.39 17.99
CA SER A 601 33.50 -13.05 17.60
C SER A 601 33.35 -12.14 18.82
N PHE A 602 32.97 -12.68 19.97
CA PHE A 602 32.96 -11.94 21.22
C PHE A 602 34.36 -11.50 21.67
N GLU A 603 35.35 -12.40 21.67
CA GLU A 603 36.74 -12.07 22.04
C GLU A 603 37.28 -10.89 21.23
N LYS A 604 37.17 -10.95 19.90
CA LYS A 604 37.58 -9.85 19.02
C LYS A 604 36.85 -8.54 19.29
N SER A 605 35.59 -8.61 19.68
CA SER A 605 34.80 -7.42 19.99
C SER A 605 35.26 -6.77 21.27
N ILE A 606 35.55 -7.57 22.30
CA ILE A 606 36.13 -7.09 23.55
C ILE A 606 37.53 -6.49 23.28
N GLU A 607 38.34 -7.09 22.41
CA GLU A 607 39.62 -6.52 21.98
C GLU A 607 39.46 -5.14 21.31
N ARG A 608 38.53 -5.01 20.35
CA ARG A 608 38.25 -3.72 19.69
C ARG A 608 37.74 -2.68 20.67
N PHE A 609 36.79 -3.04 21.53
CA PHE A 609 36.24 -2.12 22.53
C PHE A 609 37.33 -1.66 23.49
N LEU A 610 38.16 -2.57 24.00
CA LEU A 610 39.29 -2.24 24.86
C LEU A 610 40.25 -1.27 24.16
N GLN A 611 40.63 -1.55 22.91
CA GLN A 611 41.50 -0.65 22.13
C GLN A 611 40.90 0.74 21.96
N VAL A 612 39.60 0.85 21.65
CA VAL A 612 38.90 2.13 21.54
C VAL A 612 38.91 2.89 22.88
N HIS A 613 38.63 2.22 24.00
CA HIS A 613 38.62 2.88 25.31
C HIS A 613 40.02 3.36 25.71
N LEU A 614 41.06 2.56 25.44
CA LEU A 614 42.46 2.95 25.68
C LEU A 614 42.87 4.16 24.83
N LEU A 615 42.48 4.19 23.54
CA LEU A 615 42.75 5.33 22.65
C LEU A 615 41.99 6.59 23.06
N VAL A 616 40.73 6.45 23.47
CA VAL A 616 39.93 7.55 24.00
C VAL A 616 40.57 8.10 25.26
N LYS A 617 40.98 7.24 26.20
CA LYS A 617 41.66 7.65 27.42
C LYS A 617 42.97 8.40 27.12
N ASP A 618 43.83 7.85 26.26
CA ASP A 618 45.09 8.50 25.85
C ASP A 618 44.84 9.87 25.17
N PHE A 619 43.78 9.99 24.37
CA PHE A 619 43.39 11.25 23.75
C PHE A 619 42.91 12.28 24.78
N ILE A 620 42.10 11.85 25.74
CA ILE A 620 41.59 12.68 26.84
C ILE A 620 42.76 13.18 27.69
N ASP A 621 43.68 12.29 28.08
CA ASP A 621 44.83 12.62 28.91
C ASP A 621 45.76 13.63 28.23
N LYS A 622 45.90 13.56 26.90
CA LYS A 622 46.73 14.48 26.11
C LYS A 622 46.08 15.83 25.80
N THR A 623 44.76 15.87 25.62
CA THR A 623 44.08 17.05 25.05
C THR A 623 43.05 17.70 25.97
N GLY A 624 42.61 17.02 27.03
CA GLY A 624 41.50 17.44 27.88
C GLY A 624 40.14 17.45 27.20
N LYS A 625 40.02 16.89 25.98
CA LYS A 625 38.81 16.92 25.16
C LYS A 625 38.37 15.51 24.81
N PHE A 626 37.07 15.33 24.58
CA PHE A 626 36.47 14.11 24.04
C PHE A 626 35.70 14.44 22.76
N ILE A 627 35.75 13.55 21.78
CA ILE A 627 35.04 13.74 20.50
C ILE A 627 34.04 12.60 20.34
N LEU A 628 32.76 12.97 20.26
CA LEU A 628 31.69 12.05 19.92
C LEU A 628 31.23 12.34 18.50
N ASP A 629 31.34 11.36 17.60
CA ASP A 629 30.86 11.51 16.23
C ASP A 629 29.31 11.47 16.21
N ARG A 630 28.66 12.63 16.03
CA ARG A 630 27.19 12.68 15.89
C ARG A 630 26.73 11.99 14.62
N SER A 631 27.53 12.06 13.56
CA SER A 631 27.24 11.38 12.32
C SER A 631 27.27 9.87 12.49
N PHE A 632 28.03 9.33 13.45
CA PHE A 632 27.97 7.93 13.87
C PHE A 632 26.66 7.63 14.61
N ILE A 633 26.25 8.48 15.59
CA ILE A 633 25.00 8.30 16.36
C ILE A 633 23.75 8.26 15.48
N ASP A 634 23.60 9.22 14.56
CA ASP A 634 22.43 9.29 13.69
C ASP A 634 22.36 8.12 12.72
N ARG A 635 23.53 7.58 12.37
CA ARG A 635 23.72 6.48 11.42
C ARG A 635 23.48 5.10 12.03
N ILE A 636 23.83 4.89 13.30
CA ILE A 636 23.79 3.59 13.98
C ILE A 636 22.43 2.88 13.92
N LYS A 637 21.33 3.63 13.82
CA LYS A 637 19.98 3.04 13.71
C LYS A 637 19.75 2.26 12.41
N ASP A 638 20.49 2.60 11.36
CA ASP A 638 20.28 2.09 10.00
C ASP A 638 21.43 1.17 9.53
N PHE A 639 22.54 1.06 10.29
CA PHE A 639 23.69 0.25 9.92
C PHE A 639 23.60 -1.20 10.36
N GLU A 640 24.21 -2.08 9.56
CA GLU A 640 24.50 -3.44 9.99
C GLU A 640 25.60 -3.41 11.05
N ILE A 641 25.59 -4.38 11.97
CA ILE A 641 26.53 -4.41 13.10
C ILE A 641 28.00 -4.41 12.63
N GLU A 642 28.27 -4.95 11.44
CA GLU A 642 29.59 -4.97 10.81
C GLU A 642 30.05 -3.58 10.32
N ASP A 643 29.14 -2.73 9.84
CA ASP A 643 29.47 -1.37 9.41
C ASP A 643 29.83 -0.49 10.60
N ILE A 644 29.21 -0.75 11.75
CA ILE A 644 29.47 -0.05 13.01
C ILE A 644 30.89 -0.37 13.47
N GLU A 645 31.30 -1.63 13.43
CA GLU A 645 32.68 -2.02 13.78
C GLU A 645 33.72 -1.49 12.81
N ALA A 646 33.47 -1.54 11.50
CA ALA A 646 34.40 -0.98 10.53
C ALA A 646 34.60 0.53 10.76
N ASN A 647 33.56 1.24 11.22
CA ASN A 647 33.68 2.64 11.60
C ASN A 647 34.39 2.83 12.95
N LEU A 648 34.19 1.94 13.93
CA LEU A 648 34.95 1.93 15.19
C LEU A 648 36.44 1.63 14.95
N GLU A 649 36.78 0.74 14.03
CA GLU A 649 38.17 0.46 13.63
C GLU A 649 38.80 1.68 12.93
N LYS A 650 38.07 2.36 12.04
CA LYS A 650 38.54 3.63 11.44
C LYS A 650 38.76 4.72 12.50
N TYR A 651 37.89 4.78 13.50
CA TYR A 651 38.04 5.68 14.64
C TYR A 651 39.31 5.36 15.44
N ALA A 652 39.56 4.07 15.72
CA ALA A 652 40.76 3.60 16.40
C ALA A 652 42.06 3.83 15.61
N ALA A 653 42.02 3.70 14.28
CA ALA A 653 43.18 3.88 13.40
C ALA A 653 43.68 5.34 13.28
N GLY A 654 42.98 6.32 13.86
CA GLY A 654 43.50 7.68 14.00
C GLY A 654 43.37 8.58 12.76
N ASP A 655 42.45 8.28 11.83
CA ASP A 655 42.15 9.14 10.66
C ASP A 655 41.69 10.58 11.04
N LEU A 656 41.42 10.84 12.32
CA LEU A 656 41.13 12.17 12.87
C LEU A 656 42.36 13.05 13.14
N LYS A 657 43.60 12.57 12.95
CA LYS A 657 44.79 13.43 13.12
C LYS A 657 44.85 14.58 12.10
N ARG A 658 44.03 14.58 11.04
CA ARG A 658 44.06 15.61 9.98
C ARG A 658 42.66 16.05 9.56
N LYS A 659 42.33 17.29 9.92
CA LYS A 659 41.11 18.09 9.64
C LYS A 659 39.88 17.72 10.47
N THR A 660 39.45 18.69 11.29
CA THR A 660 38.14 18.74 11.96
C THR A 660 37.02 18.49 10.95
N PRO A 661 36.32 17.35 11.00
CA PRO A 661 35.12 17.15 10.20
C PRO A 661 34.01 18.05 10.74
N LYS A 662 33.17 18.63 9.85
CA LYS A 662 32.11 19.61 10.21
C LYS A 662 31.01 19.07 11.14
N ASN A 663 30.95 17.77 11.45
CA ASN A 663 29.79 17.10 12.07
C ASN A 663 30.06 16.34 13.39
N ASN A 664 31.20 16.54 14.06
CA ASN A 664 31.50 15.85 15.34
C ASN A 664 31.25 16.79 16.53
N GLU A 665 30.68 16.27 17.62
CA GLU A 665 30.51 17.01 18.86
C GLU A 665 31.78 16.89 19.71
N VAL A 666 32.37 18.04 20.04
CA VAL A 666 33.58 18.11 20.85
C VAL A 666 33.17 18.50 22.26
N TYR A 667 33.35 17.57 23.18
CA TYR A 667 33.16 17.77 24.60
C TYR A 667 34.44 18.29 25.22
N ASP A 668 34.33 19.37 25.99
CA ASP A 668 35.40 19.82 26.86
C ASP A 668 35.22 19.14 28.23
N ILE A 669 36.17 18.30 28.63
CA ILE A 669 36.01 17.51 29.86
C ILE A 669 36.12 18.40 31.10
N SER A 670 36.73 19.59 30.96
CA SER A 670 36.76 20.57 32.04
C SER A 670 35.38 21.12 32.40
N THR A 671 34.40 21.07 31.48
CA THR A 671 33.04 21.54 31.73
C THR A 671 32.12 20.49 32.33
N PHE A 672 32.61 19.25 32.53
CA PHE A 672 31.79 18.16 33.05
C PHE A 672 31.50 18.35 34.54
N GLN A 673 30.22 18.33 34.91
CA GLN A 673 29.81 18.36 36.32
C GLN A 673 30.26 17.11 37.07
N ARG A 674 30.30 15.94 36.41
CA ARG A 674 30.72 14.64 36.96
C ARG A 674 32.01 14.14 36.29
N ARG A 675 33.02 15.02 36.20
CA ARG A 675 34.30 14.72 35.52
C ARG A 675 35.02 13.49 36.08
N GLN A 676 35.20 13.43 37.40
CA GLN A 676 35.99 12.34 38.02
C GLN A 676 35.31 10.99 37.77
N GLU A 677 33.99 10.95 37.94
CA GLU A 677 33.19 9.76 37.68
C GLU A 677 33.25 9.31 36.22
N PHE A 678 33.26 10.24 35.25
CA PHE A 678 33.43 9.90 33.84
C PHE A 678 34.78 9.19 33.57
N LEU A 679 35.87 9.66 34.18
CA LEU A 679 37.19 9.06 34.02
C LEU A 679 37.29 7.72 34.75
N ASP A 680 36.75 7.64 35.97
CA ASP A 680 36.72 6.41 36.77
C ASP A 680 35.88 5.32 36.08
N ASP A 681 34.77 5.69 35.43
CA ASP A 681 33.90 4.79 34.68
C ASP A 681 34.57 4.27 33.40
N ILE A 682 35.35 5.10 32.69
CA ILE A 682 36.18 4.64 31.55
C ILE A 682 37.20 3.60 32.04
N ASP A 683 37.84 3.85 33.18
CA ASP A 683 38.82 2.93 33.76
C ASP A 683 38.18 1.63 34.26
N SER A 684 36.98 1.72 34.83
CA SER A 684 36.17 0.56 35.21
C SER A 684 35.80 -0.29 33.99
N ASP A 685 35.37 0.34 32.89
CA ASP A 685 35.06 -0.36 31.64
C ASP A 685 36.30 -1.05 31.04
N ILE A 686 37.47 -0.40 31.07
CA ILE A 686 38.75 -0.99 30.63
C ILE A 686 39.09 -2.24 31.47
N GLN A 687 39.04 -2.12 32.80
CA GLN A 687 39.31 -3.23 33.72
C GLN A 687 38.33 -4.39 33.52
N LEU A 688 37.05 -4.09 33.26
CA LEU A 688 36.04 -5.08 32.95
C LEU A 688 36.41 -5.86 31.67
N PHE A 689 36.79 -5.17 30.59
CA PHE A 689 37.19 -5.83 29.34
C PHE A 689 38.45 -6.69 29.51
N GLU A 690 39.46 -6.22 30.25
CA GLU A 690 40.66 -7.01 30.58
C GLU A 690 40.33 -8.27 31.39
N ALA A 691 39.43 -8.15 32.39
CA ALA A 691 38.98 -9.27 33.19
C ALA A 691 38.20 -10.31 32.36
N ILE A 692 37.37 -9.86 31.42
CA ILE A 692 36.64 -10.71 30.48
C ILE A 692 37.63 -11.46 29.56
N GLN A 693 38.62 -10.77 28.98
CA GLN A 693 39.65 -11.41 28.15
C GLN A 693 40.44 -12.47 28.91
N LYS A 694 40.81 -12.19 30.16
CA LYS A 694 41.51 -13.15 31.00
C LYS A 694 40.66 -14.42 31.22
N ARG A 695 39.38 -14.26 31.59
CA ARG A 695 38.45 -15.39 31.77
C ARG A 695 38.24 -16.21 30.50
N LEU A 696 38.11 -15.55 29.33
CA LEU A 696 37.98 -16.24 28.04
C LEU A 696 39.17 -17.16 27.76
N LYS A 697 40.39 -16.71 28.09
CA LYS A 697 41.63 -17.48 27.94
C LYS A 697 41.75 -18.60 28.97
N ASP A 698 41.45 -18.32 30.23
CA ASP A 698 41.53 -19.29 31.33
C ASP A 698 40.59 -20.50 31.08
N LEU A 699 39.37 -20.21 30.60
CA LEU A 699 38.35 -21.23 30.26
C LEU A 699 38.53 -21.84 28.86
N LYS A 700 39.48 -21.34 28.05
CA LYS A 700 39.75 -21.79 26.67
C LYS A 700 38.50 -21.83 25.77
N LEU A 701 37.59 -20.88 25.94
CA LEU A 701 36.27 -20.88 25.27
C LEU A 701 36.36 -20.76 23.74
N VAL A 702 37.42 -20.12 23.25
CA VAL A 702 37.66 -19.96 21.81
C VAL A 702 38.24 -21.24 21.19
N GLU A 703 38.96 -22.06 21.95
CA GLU A 703 39.50 -23.33 21.44
C GLU A 703 38.45 -24.45 21.52
N LYS A 704 37.60 -24.41 22.56
CA LYS A 704 36.55 -25.40 22.84
C LYS A 704 35.17 -24.73 22.83
N ASP A 705 34.73 -24.26 21.67
CA ASP A 705 33.37 -23.74 21.49
C ASP A 705 32.38 -24.92 21.36
N PRO A 706 31.47 -25.17 22.34
CA PRO A 706 30.51 -26.27 22.28
C PRO A 706 29.51 -26.13 21.13
N LYS A 707 29.17 -24.89 20.74
CA LYS A 707 28.26 -24.62 19.63
C LYS A 707 28.90 -25.01 18.29
N GLN A 708 30.19 -24.72 18.14
CA GLN A 708 30.97 -25.18 16.99
C GLN A 708 31.08 -26.71 16.93
N GLU A 709 31.19 -27.39 18.08
CA GLU A 709 31.24 -28.85 18.14
C GLU A 709 29.94 -29.51 17.70
N GLU A 710 28.81 -29.03 18.22
CA GLU A 710 27.51 -29.58 17.86
C GLU A 710 27.20 -29.40 16.38
N ILE A 711 27.52 -28.25 15.78
CA ILE A 711 27.26 -28.07 14.35
C ILE A 711 28.13 -28.96 13.46
N ILE A 712 29.39 -29.20 13.85
CA ILE A 712 30.26 -30.12 13.12
C ILE A 712 29.71 -31.55 13.20
N LYS A 713 29.24 -31.99 14.38
CA LYS A 713 28.60 -33.31 14.53
C LYS A 713 27.36 -33.43 13.64
N LYS A 714 26.50 -32.41 13.65
CA LYS A 714 25.26 -32.39 12.87
C LYS A 714 25.53 -32.42 11.36
N ILE A 715 26.47 -31.61 10.88
CA ILE A 715 26.89 -31.60 9.46
C ILE A 715 27.48 -32.96 9.06
N LYS A 716 28.32 -33.57 9.90
CA LYS A 716 28.85 -34.92 9.63
C LYS A 716 27.73 -35.94 9.50
N HIS A 717 26.76 -35.94 10.40
CA HIS A 717 25.60 -36.84 10.33
C HIS A 717 24.79 -36.64 9.05
N LEU A 718 24.53 -35.38 8.65
CA LEU A 718 23.83 -35.08 7.40
C LEU A 718 24.58 -35.58 6.16
N LEU A 719 25.90 -35.36 6.09
CA LEU A 719 26.74 -35.80 4.97
C LEU A 719 26.97 -37.32 4.93
N VAL A 720 26.76 -38.04 6.04
CA VAL A 720 26.77 -39.51 6.05
C VAL A 720 25.49 -40.04 5.40
N ASN A 721 24.34 -39.45 5.71
CA ASN A 721 23.05 -39.87 5.16
C ASN A 721 22.87 -39.43 3.69
N GLU A 722 23.32 -38.21 3.35
CA GLU A 722 23.25 -37.65 2.00
C GLU A 722 24.61 -37.07 1.56
N PRO A 723 25.51 -37.89 1.01
CA PRO A 723 26.90 -37.48 0.70
C PRO A 723 27.03 -36.32 -0.29
N ASP A 724 26.08 -36.18 -1.21
CA ASP A 724 26.09 -35.16 -2.26
C ASP A 724 25.28 -33.91 -1.89
N ARG A 725 24.69 -33.87 -0.70
CA ARG A 725 23.90 -32.73 -0.24
C ARG A 725 24.81 -31.56 0.10
N LYS A 726 24.58 -30.43 -0.57
CA LYS A 726 25.29 -29.18 -0.31
C LYS A 726 24.63 -28.39 0.83
N ILE A 727 25.46 -27.83 1.71
CA ILE A 727 25.07 -27.19 2.97
C ILE A 727 25.59 -25.75 2.98
N ILE A 728 24.74 -24.80 3.40
CA ILE A 728 25.12 -23.40 3.60
C ILE A 728 24.92 -23.04 5.07
N LEU A 729 25.98 -22.52 5.69
CA LEU A 729 25.93 -21.98 7.05
C LEU A 729 26.04 -20.45 6.99
N PHE A 730 25.01 -19.79 7.51
CA PHE A 730 24.93 -18.34 7.63
C PHE A 730 25.23 -17.89 9.06
N SER A 731 25.99 -16.81 9.19
CA SER A 731 26.15 -16.04 10.43
C SER A 731 25.95 -14.55 10.14
N GLU A 732 25.43 -13.80 11.12
CA GLU A 732 25.31 -12.34 11.10
C GLU A 732 26.69 -11.65 11.10
N TYR A 733 27.75 -12.34 11.55
CA TYR A 733 29.08 -11.75 11.73
C TYR A 733 30.18 -12.46 10.95
N VAL A 734 30.93 -11.70 10.16
CA VAL A 734 32.16 -12.16 9.50
C VAL A 734 33.20 -12.74 10.49
N ASP A 735 33.31 -12.17 11.70
CA ASP A 735 34.24 -12.70 12.71
C ASP A 735 33.90 -14.13 13.14
N THR A 736 32.61 -14.45 13.22
CA THR A 736 32.14 -15.81 13.50
C THR A 736 32.53 -16.74 12.37
N ILE A 737 32.41 -16.31 11.10
CA ILE A 737 32.84 -17.10 9.94
C ILE A 737 34.34 -17.42 9.99
N HIS A 738 35.19 -16.43 10.29
CA HIS A 738 36.64 -16.65 10.44
C HIS A 738 36.99 -17.53 11.64
N HIS A 739 36.22 -17.43 12.73
CA HIS A 739 36.38 -18.32 13.87
C HIS A 739 36.05 -19.77 13.50
N LEU A 740 34.97 -19.99 12.75
CA LEU A 740 34.56 -21.31 12.28
C LEU A 740 35.53 -21.92 11.25
N GLU A 741 36.10 -21.09 10.37
CA GLU A 741 36.98 -21.50 9.28
C GLU A 741 38.06 -22.51 9.68
N LYS A 742 38.82 -22.21 10.75
CA LYS A 742 39.99 -23.01 11.15
C LYS A 742 39.62 -24.46 11.43
N ARG A 743 38.54 -24.68 12.19
CA ARG A 743 38.09 -26.03 12.57
C ARG A 743 37.35 -26.71 11.42
N PHE A 744 36.55 -25.98 10.64
CA PHE A 744 35.86 -26.54 9.48
C PHE A 744 36.84 -27.03 8.41
N ARG A 745 37.91 -26.29 8.12
CA ARG A 745 38.97 -26.77 7.20
C ARG A 745 39.69 -28.00 7.72
N LYS A 746 39.91 -28.11 9.04
CA LYS A 746 40.51 -29.29 9.66
C LYS A 746 39.63 -30.53 9.53
N GLU A 747 38.31 -30.38 9.71
CA GLU A 747 37.36 -31.50 9.73
C GLU A 747 36.84 -31.91 8.34
N PHE A 748 36.66 -30.95 7.42
CA PHE A 748 36.05 -31.17 6.11
C PHE A 748 37.00 -30.94 4.92
N GLY A 749 38.24 -30.50 5.18
CA GLY A 749 39.28 -30.31 4.17
C GLY A 749 38.94 -29.26 3.10
N ASN A 750 39.22 -29.60 1.85
CA ASN A 750 39.01 -28.70 0.69
C ASN A 750 37.54 -28.58 0.26
N ASN A 751 36.61 -29.28 0.92
CA ASN A 751 35.18 -29.22 0.59
C ASN A 751 34.50 -27.94 1.09
N VAL A 752 35.21 -27.06 1.80
CA VAL A 752 34.68 -25.85 2.43
C VAL A 752 35.03 -24.61 1.60
N LEU A 753 34.00 -23.89 1.18
CA LEU A 753 34.09 -22.56 0.59
C LEU A 753 33.74 -21.50 1.64
N ILE A 754 34.43 -20.38 1.62
CA ILE A 754 34.27 -19.31 2.61
C ILE A 754 34.00 -18.00 1.91
N CYS A 755 33.00 -17.28 2.40
CA CYS A 755 32.72 -15.92 2.00
C CYS A 755 32.61 -15.02 3.25
N ASP A 756 33.57 -14.11 3.39
CA ASP A 756 33.65 -13.11 4.45
C ASP A 756 32.95 -11.79 4.06
N GLY A 757 32.09 -11.83 3.05
CA GLY A 757 31.36 -10.68 2.52
C GLY A 757 32.13 -9.89 1.45
N LYS A 758 33.41 -10.18 1.18
CA LYS A 758 34.11 -9.66 0.00
C LYS A 758 34.07 -10.68 -1.13
N VAL A 759 33.31 -10.39 -2.17
CA VAL A 759 33.22 -11.29 -3.33
C VAL A 759 34.32 -10.98 -4.34
N SER A 760 35.40 -11.76 -4.30
CA SER A 760 36.44 -11.73 -5.35
C SER A 760 35.92 -12.37 -6.64
N LYS A 761 36.57 -12.08 -7.79
CA LYS A 761 36.23 -12.71 -9.08
C LYS A 761 36.32 -14.24 -9.02
N GLU A 762 37.28 -14.77 -8.28
CA GLU A 762 37.46 -16.20 -8.09
C GLU A 762 36.35 -16.81 -7.22
N LEU A 763 35.99 -16.15 -6.12
CA LEU A 763 34.90 -16.59 -5.26
C LEU A 763 33.56 -16.58 -6.01
N ALA A 764 33.28 -15.53 -6.78
CA ALA A 764 32.08 -15.46 -7.63
C ALA A 764 32.02 -16.60 -8.65
N LYS A 765 33.17 -16.97 -9.24
CA LYS A 765 33.27 -18.12 -10.15
C LYS A 765 32.94 -19.42 -9.43
N ASN A 766 33.54 -19.67 -8.27
CA ASN A 766 33.30 -20.89 -7.49
C ASN A 766 31.85 -20.98 -6.99
N LEU A 767 31.27 -19.88 -6.52
CA LEU A 767 29.86 -19.83 -6.12
C LEU A 767 28.94 -20.20 -7.28
N ASN A 768 29.18 -19.65 -8.47
CA ASN A 768 28.38 -19.97 -9.64
C ASN A 768 28.61 -21.41 -10.14
N SER A 769 29.85 -21.89 -10.19
CA SER A 769 30.15 -23.24 -10.69
C SER A 769 29.65 -24.33 -9.75
N ASP A 770 29.70 -24.13 -8.44
CA ASP A 770 29.37 -25.17 -7.45
C ASP A 770 27.96 -25.05 -6.85
N PHE A 771 27.41 -23.86 -6.71
CA PHE A 771 26.15 -23.62 -5.97
C PHE A 771 24.99 -23.09 -6.82
N ASN A 772 25.22 -22.65 -8.06
CA ASN A 772 24.17 -22.14 -8.95
C ASN A 772 23.74 -23.18 -9.99
N ALA A 773 22.48 -23.62 -9.96
CA ALA A 773 21.92 -24.61 -10.88
C ALA A 773 21.68 -24.03 -12.29
N GLN A 774 21.54 -22.71 -12.40
CA GLN A 774 21.26 -22.00 -13.64
C GLN A 774 22.52 -21.47 -14.31
N TYR A 775 23.71 -21.73 -13.76
CA TYR A 775 24.97 -21.32 -14.36
C TYR A 775 25.20 -22.05 -15.70
N LYS A 776 25.37 -21.28 -16.79
CA LYS A 776 25.60 -21.81 -18.14
C LYS A 776 27.03 -22.30 -18.39
N GLY A 777 27.99 -21.90 -17.53
CA GLY A 777 29.37 -22.39 -17.59
C GLY A 777 29.51 -23.83 -17.05
N SER A 778 30.76 -24.32 -17.00
CA SER A 778 31.04 -25.65 -16.45
C SER A 778 30.69 -25.72 -14.96
N LYS A 779 29.70 -26.54 -14.63
CA LYS A 779 29.30 -26.84 -13.26
C LYS A 779 30.29 -27.80 -12.62
N THR A 780 30.67 -27.55 -11.38
CA THR A 780 31.62 -28.35 -10.60
C THR A 780 31.00 -28.78 -9.27
N ASN A 781 31.70 -29.66 -8.54
CA ASN A 781 31.34 -30.17 -7.21
C ASN A 781 32.54 -30.20 -6.26
N HIS A 782 33.44 -29.22 -6.38
CA HIS A 782 34.62 -29.06 -5.53
C HIS A 782 34.24 -28.74 -4.08
N PHE A 783 33.13 -28.03 -3.87
CA PHE A 783 32.71 -27.58 -2.55
C PHE A 783 31.35 -28.15 -2.16
N LYS A 784 31.25 -28.64 -0.91
CA LYS A 784 30.00 -29.15 -0.31
C LYS A 784 29.44 -28.23 0.76
N ILE A 785 30.31 -27.47 1.44
CA ILE A 785 29.93 -26.59 2.55
C ILE A 785 30.31 -25.16 2.17
N LEU A 786 29.36 -24.24 2.30
CA LEU A 786 29.59 -22.81 2.18
C LEU A 786 29.40 -22.14 3.55
N LEU A 787 30.45 -21.51 4.08
CA LEU A 787 30.37 -20.63 5.24
C LEU A 787 30.26 -19.19 4.76
N THR A 788 29.23 -18.46 5.18
CA THR A 788 29.03 -17.08 4.72
C THR A 788 28.39 -16.16 5.73
N SER A 789 28.75 -14.87 5.66
CA SER A 789 28.01 -13.80 6.32
C SER A 789 26.70 -13.45 5.60
N ASP A 790 25.87 -12.64 6.24
CA ASP A 790 24.62 -12.10 5.67
C ASP A 790 24.83 -11.30 4.36
N LYS A 791 26.04 -10.89 4.03
CA LYS A 791 26.32 -10.20 2.76
C LYS A 791 26.08 -11.06 1.50
N LEU A 792 26.11 -12.40 1.60
CA LEU A 792 25.64 -13.30 0.52
C LEU A 792 24.17 -13.73 0.66
N SER A 793 23.48 -13.30 1.71
CA SER A 793 22.02 -13.47 1.79
C SER A 793 21.30 -12.67 0.71
N GLU A 794 22.04 -11.79 -0.01
CA GLU A 794 21.64 -11.05 -1.20
C GLU A 794 22.63 -11.28 -2.37
N GLY A 795 22.23 -10.98 -3.61
CA GLY A 795 23.16 -11.03 -4.76
C GLY A 795 23.29 -12.35 -5.53
N PHE A 796 23.40 -13.50 -4.87
CA PHE A 796 23.76 -14.77 -5.54
C PHE A 796 22.63 -15.80 -5.61
N ASN A 797 22.71 -16.72 -6.59
CA ASN A 797 21.84 -17.90 -6.69
C ASN A 797 22.56 -19.12 -6.10
N LEU A 798 21.96 -19.76 -5.09
CA LEU A 798 22.59 -20.87 -4.35
C LEU A 798 21.69 -22.13 -4.36
N ASN A 799 20.81 -22.26 -5.36
CA ASN A 799 19.78 -23.31 -5.48
C ASN A 799 20.30 -24.74 -5.71
N ARG A 800 21.62 -24.99 -5.75
CA ARG A 800 22.19 -26.36 -5.63
C ARG A 800 22.43 -26.79 -4.19
N ALA A 801 22.14 -25.96 -3.19
CA ALA A 801 22.15 -26.35 -1.79
C ALA A 801 20.78 -26.88 -1.33
N GLY A 802 20.81 -27.88 -0.46
CA GLY A 802 19.62 -28.52 0.11
C GLY A 802 19.39 -28.22 1.59
N VAL A 803 20.38 -27.61 2.26
CA VAL A 803 20.34 -27.35 3.71
C VAL A 803 20.82 -25.93 3.99
N ILE A 804 20.07 -25.20 4.81
CA ILE A 804 20.48 -23.93 5.42
C ILE A 804 20.63 -24.11 6.92
N ILE A 805 21.76 -23.67 7.45
CA ILE A 805 22.04 -23.58 8.87
C ILE A 805 22.13 -22.10 9.23
N ASN A 806 21.23 -21.62 10.08
CA ASN A 806 21.32 -20.31 10.71
C ASN A 806 22.10 -20.47 12.02
N TYR A 807 23.39 -20.13 12.01
CA TYR A 807 24.25 -20.27 13.18
C TYR A 807 23.91 -19.24 14.27
N ASP A 808 23.36 -18.10 13.88
CA ASP A 808 22.75 -17.13 14.76
C ASP A 808 21.52 -16.51 14.09
N ILE A 809 20.56 -16.09 14.93
CA ILE A 809 19.29 -15.53 14.49
C ILE A 809 19.38 -14.00 14.44
N PRO A 810 19.20 -13.40 13.24
CA PRO A 810 19.24 -11.95 13.10
C PRO A 810 18.07 -11.27 13.83
N TRP A 811 18.24 -10.00 14.26
CA TRP A 811 17.16 -9.19 14.88
C TRP A 811 15.98 -8.94 13.93
N ASN A 812 16.25 -9.00 12.63
CA ASN A 812 15.27 -8.82 11.58
C ASN A 812 14.98 -10.18 10.92
N PRO A 813 13.77 -10.74 11.11
CA PRO A 813 13.39 -12.04 10.56
C PRO A 813 13.39 -12.07 9.03
N THR A 814 13.25 -10.91 8.36
CA THR A 814 13.38 -10.78 6.89
C THR A 814 14.66 -11.44 6.38
N ARG A 815 15.77 -11.32 7.11
CA ARG A 815 17.05 -11.89 6.68
C ARG A 815 17.00 -13.40 6.56
N VAL A 816 16.29 -14.08 7.46
CA VAL A 816 16.13 -15.55 7.39
C VAL A 816 15.30 -15.94 6.17
N ILE A 817 14.24 -15.18 5.84
CA ILE A 817 13.44 -15.36 4.62
C ILE A 817 14.32 -15.20 3.37
N GLN A 818 15.18 -14.18 3.35
CA GLN A 818 16.12 -13.95 2.26
C GLN A 818 17.14 -15.09 2.12
N ARG A 819 17.68 -15.62 3.23
CA ARG A 819 18.57 -16.80 3.25
C ARG A 819 17.89 -18.01 2.61
N VAL A 820 16.66 -18.35 3.03
CA VAL A 820 15.89 -19.48 2.48
C VAL A 820 15.59 -19.31 0.99
N GLY A 821 15.25 -18.09 0.57
CA GLY A 821 15.04 -17.77 -0.85
C GLY A 821 16.30 -17.84 -1.73
N ARG A 822 17.50 -18.02 -1.17
CA ARG A 822 18.72 -18.29 -1.97
C ARG A 822 18.75 -19.71 -2.51
N ILE A 823 18.19 -20.67 -1.78
CA ILE A 823 18.16 -22.08 -2.19
C ILE A 823 16.83 -22.46 -2.85
N ASN A 824 15.72 -21.90 -2.36
CA ASN A 824 14.38 -22.22 -2.85
C ASN A 824 13.99 -21.28 -3.99
N ARG A 825 14.38 -21.57 -5.24
CA ARG A 825 14.07 -20.75 -6.42
C ARG A 825 13.28 -21.51 -7.47
N ILE A 826 12.47 -20.79 -8.24
CA ILE A 826 11.74 -21.35 -9.38
C ILE A 826 12.69 -21.68 -10.55
N GLY A 827 12.43 -22.79 -11.24
CA GLY A 827 13.01 -23.14 -12.54
C GLY A 827 14.18 -24.13 -12.53
N SER A 828 14.62 -24.63 -11.37
CA SER A 828 15.61 -25.73 -11.31
C SER A 828 15.53 -26.49 -9.99
N LYS A 829 14.71 -27.53 -9.93
CA LYS A 829 14.61 -28.43 -8.78
C LYS A 829 15.85 -29.32 -8.69
N VAL A 830 16.67 -29.14 -7.65
CA VAL A 830 17.83 -30.02 -7.38
C VAL A 830 17.49 -31.08 -6.32
N TYR A 831 16.65 -30.71 -5.35
CA TYR A 831 16.22 -31.60 -4.27
C TYR A 831 14.70 -31.55 -4.10
N ASP A 832 14.10 -32.67 -3.67
CA ASP A 832 12.67 -32.72 -3.33
C ASP A 832 12.37 -31.98 -2.02
N GLU A 833 13.24 -32.13 -1.03
CA GLU A 833 13.06 -31.56 0.31
C GLU A 833 14.22 -30.60 0.65
N LEU A 834 13.93 -29.49 1.32
CA LEU A 834 14.93 -28.54 1.83
C LEU A 834 14.85 -28.49 3.35
N PHE A 835 16.01 -28.46 4.02
CA PHE A 835 16.10 -28.44 5.48
C PHE A 835 16.60 -27.09 6.00
N ILE A 836 16.00 -26.62 7.08
CA ILE A 836 16.41 -25.41 7.81
C ILE A 836 16.80 -25.83 9.22
N LEU A 837 17.99 -25.46 9.68
CA LEU A 837 18.45 -25.67 11.04
C LEU A 837 18.71 -24.33 11.70
N ASN A 838 18.14 -24.11 12.89
CA ASN A 838 18.27 -22.87 13.64
C ASN A 838 18.97 -23.11 14.97
N PHE A 839 20.07 -22.41 15.22
CA PHE A 839 20.65 -22.34 16.55
C PHE A 839 19.94 -21.29 17.39
N PHE A 840 19.41 -21.72 18.54
CA PHE A 840 18.84 -20.81 19.53
C PHE A 840 19.83 -20.55 20.67
N PRO A 841 19.83 -19.35 21.25
CA PRO A 841 20.52 -19.09 22.51
C PRO A 841 20.02 -20.00 23.63
N SER A 842 20.84 -20.23 24.66
CA SER A 842 20.42 -21.00 25.84
C SER A 842 19.22 -20.35 26.55
N LEU A 843 18.40 -21.16 27.23
CA LEU A 843 17.14 -20.75 27.89
C LEU A 843 17.29 -19.51 28.79
N LYS A 844 18.46 -19.27 29.41
CA LYS A 844 18.72 -18.12 30.28
C LYS A 844 19.04 -16.82 29.52
N GLY A 845 19.66 -16.90 28.34
CA GLY A 845 19.96 -15.73 27.49
C GLY A 845 18.73 -15.18 26.77
N ALA A 846 17.78 -16.06 26.46
CA ALA A 846 16.52 -15.72 25.80
C ALA A 846 15.71 -14.65 26.57
N ASP A 847 15.70 -14.71 27.91
CA ASP A 847 14.98 -13.76 28.77
C ASP A 847 15.58 -12.35 28.73
N ILE A 848 16.90 -12.22 28.59
CA ILE A 848 17.60 -10.94 28.60
C ILE A 848 17.69 -10.34 27.20
N VAL A 849 17.80 -11.18 26.16
CA VAL A 849 17.90 -10.71 24.78
C VAL A 849 16.52 -10.43 24.17
N LYS A 850 15.41 -11.00 24.70
CA LYS A 850 14.04 -10.90 24.13
C LYS A 850 14.00 -11.09 22.61
N SER A 851 15.04 -11.64 21.99
CA SER A 851 15.23 -11.68 20.53
C SER A 851 14.20 -12.58 19.89
N ARG A 852 13.91 -13.73 20.51
CA ARG A 852 12.84 -14.65 20.10
C ARG A 852 11.49 -13.97 20.15
N GLU A 853 11.10 -13.39 21.28
CA GLU A 853 9.80 -12.70 21.44
C GLU A 853 9.66 -11.50 20.49
N ILE A 854 10.71 -10.69 20.33
CA ILE A 854 10.72 -9.52 19.45
C ILE A 854 10.69 -9.95 17.97
N ALA A 855 11.45 -10.98 17.59
CA ALA A 855 11.43 -11.52 16.23
C ALA A 855 10.06 -12.12 15.92
N GLN A 856 9.49 -12.92 16.84
CA GLN A 856 8.14 -13.48 16.72
C GLN A 856 7.06 -12.39 16.65
N GLN A 857 7.16 -11.31 17.43
CA GLN A 857 6.21 -10.19 17.35
C GLN A 857 6.29 -9.46 16.01
N LYS A 858 7.50 -9.17 15.52
CA LYS A 858 7.71 -8.54 14.21
C LYS A 858 7.19 -9.44 13.10
N MET A 859 7.47 -10.73 13.18
CA MET A 859 6.93 -11.75 12.29
C MET A 859 5.42 -11.80 12.32
N PHE A 860 4.81 -11.80 13.50
CA PHE A 860 3.35 -11.86 13.62
C PHE A 860 2.66 -10.75 12.81
N LEU A 861 3.20 -9.52 12.82
CA LEU A 861 2.67 -8.45 11.96
C LEU A 861 3.09 -8.55 10.50
N ILE A 862 4.33 -8.93 10.19
CA ILE A 862 4.78 -9.14 8.79
C ILE A 862 3.92 -10.22 8.13
N HIS A 863 3.71 -11.36 8.79
CA HIS A 863 2.92 -12.49 8.32
C HIS A 863 1.44 -12.18 8.26
N ASN A 864 0.84 -11.49 9.24
CA ASN A 864 -0.58 -11.13 9.15
C ASN A 864 -0.83 -10.05 8.08
N ALA A 865 0.04 -9.04 7.96
CA ALA A 865 -0.16 -7.95 7.00
C ALA A 865 0.14 -8.36 5.55
N LEU A 866 1.06 -9.31 5.34
CA LEU A 866 1.52 -9.72 4.00
C LEU A 866 1.16 -11.17 3.63
N GLY A 867 0.65 -11.99 4.54
CA GLY A 867 0.35 -13.41 4.34
C GLY A 867 1.54 -14.35 4.64
N GLU A 868 1.22 -15.58 5.05
CA GLU A 868 2.17 -16.65 5.40
C GLU A 868 2.79 -17.34 4.16
N ASP A 869 3.98 -17.91 4.33
CA ASP A 869 4.76 -18.52 3.23
C ASP A 869 5.56 -19.77 3.65
N ALA A 870 6.08 -19.81 4.90
CA ALA A 870 6.58 -21.01 5.60
C ALA A 870 6.82 -20.70 7.09
N LYS A 871 6.82 -21.73 7.96
CA LYS A 871 7.36 -21.62 9.33
C LYS A 871 8.88 -21.47 9.27
N ILE A 872 9.45 -20.52 10.01
CA ILE A 872 10.86 -20.14 9.85
C ILE A 872 11.67 -20.42 11.12
N PHE A 873 11.05 -20.33 12.29
CA PHE A 873 11.77 -20.43 13.56
C PHE A 873 11.45 -21.68 14.38
N ASP A 874 10.19 -22.12 14.42
CA ASP A 874 9.71 -23.14 15.38
C ASP A 874 8.59 -24.00 14.77
N GLU A 875 8.47 -25.26 15.20
CA GLU A 875 7.38 -26.18 14.88
C GLU A 875 6.03 -25.70 15.45
N ASP A 876 6.07 -25.06 16.63
CA ASP A 876 4.93 -24.50 17.38
C ASP A 876 4.56 -23.06 16.97
N GLU A 877 5.15 -22.53 15.89
CA GLU A 877 4.68 -21.34 15.18
C GLU A 877 3.27 -21.65 14.62
N LYS A 878 2.26 -21.61 15.49
CA LYS A 878 0.89 -22.05 15.20
C LYS A 878 -0.01 -20.85 14.85
N PRO A 879 -0.78 -20.94 13.75
CA PRO A 879 -1.99 -20.15 13.61
C PRO A 879 -2.89 -20.57 14.77
N THR A 880 -3.39 -19.63 15.57
CA THR A 880 -4.35 -20.03 16.60
C THR A 880 -5.53 -19.10 16.66
N ALA A 881 -6.70 -19.69 16.42
CA ALA A 881 -7.85 -19.46 17.29
C ALA A 881 -8.76 -20.69 17.39
N ALA A 882 -8.23 -21.84 17.86
CA ALA A 882 -8.90 -22.81 18.76
C ALA A 882 -8.27 -24.22 18.68
N ALA A 883 -8.42 -24.99 19.75
CA ALA A 883 -7.59 -26.10 20.18
C ALA A 883 -7.76 -27.44 19.42
N LEU A 884 -6.68 -28.25 19.49
CA LEU A 884 -6.62 -29.71 19.66
C LEU A 884 -7.82 -30.55 19.18
N GLY A 885 -7.55 -31.50 18.26
CA GLY A 885 -8.29 -32.76 18.30
C GLY A 885 -8.67 -33.43 16.98
N ALA A 886 -8.12 -33.08 15.82
CA ALA A 886 -8.17 -33.93 14.62
C ALA A 886 -7.40 -33.27 13.47
N LYS A 887 -6.09 -33.55 13.36
CA LYS A 887 -5.26 -33.44 12.15
C LYS A 887 -3.81 -33.74 12.52
N ILE A 888 -3.60 -34.97 12.93
CA ILE A 888 -2.25 -35.54 13.05
C ILE A 888 -2.00 -36.15 11.66
N ASN A 889 -1.04 -35.59 10.92
CA ASN A 889 -0.55 -35.98 9.58
C ASN A 889 -1.02 -35.11 8.37
N SER A 890 -0.71 -33.81 8.36
CA SER A 890 -0.65 -33.04 7.10
C SER A 890 0.59 -32.15 7.05
N ASN A 891 1.19 -32.02 5.86
CA ASN A 891 2.42 -31.27 5.60
C ASN A 891 2.17 -29.74 5.63
N PRO A 892 3.11 -28.91 6.11
CA PRO A 892 2.92 -27.46 6.31
C PRO A 892 2.72 -26.62 5.05
N GLN A 893 3.02 -27.15 3.85
CA GLN A 893 2.68 -26.50 2.59
C GLN A 893 1.19 -26.57 2.24
N GLU A 894 0.35 -27.08 3.15
CA GLU A 894 -1.11 -27.05 3.03
C GLU A 894 -1.77 -26.14 4.09
N GLU A 895 -1.00 -25.54 5.01
CA GLU A 895 -1.55 -24.88 6.21
C GLU A 895 -1.55 -23.34 6.21
N GLY A 896 -1.13 -22.66 5.13
CA GLY A 896 -1.21 -21.19 5.06
C GLY A 896 -2.46 -20.67 4.32
N GLU A 897 -2.83 -19.41 4.57
CA GLU A 897 -3.94 -18.76 3.87
C GLU A 897 -3.58 -18.44 2.42
N VAL A 898 -4.42 -18.91 1.51
CA VAL A 898 -4.41 -18.54 0.09
C VAL A 898 -4.82 -17.08 -0.04
N ASN A 899 -4.12 -16.31 -0.88
CA ASN A 899 -4.49 -14.92 -1.11
C ASN A 899 -5.88 -14.82 -1.73
N THR A 900 -6.59 -13.75 -1.36
CA THR A 900 -7.96 -13.46 -1.79
C THR A 900 -8.10 -13.47 -3.32
N ILE A 901 -7.11 -12.96 -4.06
CA ILE A 901 -7.08 -12.99 -5.53
C ILE A 901 -7.16 -14.41 -6.10
N THR A 902 -6.40 -15.36 -5.54
CA THR A 902 -6.37 -16.75 -5.99
C THR A 902 -7.72 -17.43 -5.72
N LYS A 903 -8.31 -17.18 -4.53
CA LYS A 903 -9.66 -17.66 -4.19
C LYS A 903 -10.70 -17.16 -5.21
N ILE A 904 -10.66 -15.86 -5.53
CA ILE A 904 -11.59 -15.22 -6.48
C ILE A 904 -11.40 -15.77 -7.90
N ARG A 905 -10.15 -15.94 -8.37
CA ARG A 905 -9.86 -16.50 -9.70
C ARG A 905 -10.39 -17.92 -9.84
N ASN A 906 -10.13 -18.78 -8.85
CA ASN A 906 -10.64 -20.15 -8.83
C ASN A 906 -12.18 -20.17 -8.81
N LEU A 907 -12.80 -19.33 -7.99
CA LEU A 907 -14.25 -19.20 -7.90
C LEU A 907 -14.87 -18.72 -9.21
N TYR A 908 -14.28 -17.69 -9.84
CA TYR A 908 -14.76 -17.16 -11.12
C TYR A 908 -14.61 -18.19 -12.24
N ALA A 909 -13.50 -18.94 -12.30
CA ALA A 909 -13.31 -20.00 -13.28
C ALA A 909 -14.35 -21.13 -13.12
N ASP A 910 -14.74 -21.46 -11.90
CA ASP A 910 -15.82 -22.42 -11.63
C ASP A 910 -17.19 -21.86 -12.06
N LEU A 911 -17.48 -20.59 -11.72
CA LEU A 911 -18.70 -19.90 -12.14
C LEU A 911 -18.83 -19.80 -13.67
N GLN A 912 -17.74 -19.49 -14.37
CA GLN A 912 -17.73 -19.39 -15.83
C GLN A 912 -18.01 -20.75 -16.51
N LYS A 913 -17.54 -21.85 -15.90
CA LYS A 913 -17.82 -23.21 -16.40
C LYS A 913 -19.25 -23.65 -16.12
N LYS A 914 -19.79 -23.34 -14.95
CA LYS A 914 -21.12 -23.79 -14.51
C LYS A 914 -22.26 -22.92 -15.01
N HIS A 915 -22.05 -21.61 -15.15
CA HIS A 915 -23.08 -20.59 -15.41
C HIS A 915 -22.62 -19.51 -16.42
N PRO A 916 -22.26 -19.86 -17.67
CA PRO A 916 -21.81 -18.89 -18.66
C PRO A 916 -22.85 -17.81 -19.01
N GLU A 917 -24.14 -18.16 -18.93
CA GLU A 917 -25.27 -17.25 -19.19
C GLU A 917 -25.33 -16.09 -18.19
N ILE A 918 -25.04 -16.35 -16.91
CA ILE A 918 -25.01 -15.32 -15.86
C ILE A 918 -23.85 -14.36 -16.11
N ILE A 919 -22.67 -14.89 -16.48
CA ILE A 919 -21.49 -14.08 -16.79
C ILE A 919 -21.74 -13.17 -17.98
N ALA A 920 -22.42 -13.65 -19.02
CA ALA A 920 -22.80 -12.83 -20.18
C ALA A 920 -23.77 -11.70 -19.79
N LYS A 921 -24.75 -11.98 -18.93
CA LYS A 921 -25.72 -10.98 -18.43
C LYS A 921 -25.05 -9.89 -17.60
N ILE A 922 -24.24 -10.27 -16.61
CA ILE A 922 -23.59 -9.29 -15.72
C ILE A 922 -22.58 -8.39 -16.46
N SER A 923 -22.03 -8.85 -17.59
CA SER A 923 -21.12 -8.06 -18.42
C SER A 923 -21.79 -6.86 -19.10
N GLN A 924 -23.13 -6.85 -19.18
CA GLN A 924 -23.91 -5.77 -19.77
C GLN A 924 -24.51 -4.83 -18.72
N LEU A 925 -24.34 -5.14 -17.42
CA LEU A 925 -24.90 -4.32 -16.34
C LEU A 925 -24.09 -3.03 -16.15
N PRO A 926 -24.76 -1.88 -16.01
CA PRO A 926 -24.09 -0.64 -15.63
C PRO A 926 -23.73 -0.63 -14.13
N PRO A 927 -22.85 0.29 -13.70
CA PRO A 927 -22.61 0.54 -12.28
C PRO A 927 -23.86 1.07 -11.55
N ARG A 928 -23.85 1.03 -10.21
CA ARG A 928 -24.89 1.52 -9.26
C ARG A 928 -26.12 0.62 -9.10
N VAL A 929 -26.05 -0.63 -9.53
CA VAL A 929 -27.11 -1.62 -9.33
C VAL A 929 -27.33 -1.98 -7.85
N LYS A 930 -28.54 -2.42 -7.50
CA LYS A 930 -28.97 -2.64 -6.11
C LYS A 930 -29.75 -3.94 -5.96
N THR A 931 -29.61 -4.62 -4.82
CA THR A 931 -30.39 -5.83 -4.48
C THR A 931 -30.50 -6.00 -2.97
N ALA A 932 -31.47 -6.81 -2.52
CA ALA A 932 -31.63 -7.22 -1.13
C ALA A 932 -31.77 -8.75 -1.02
N LYS A 933 -31.20 -9.32 0.05
CA LYS A 933 -31.30 -10.74 0.39
C LYS A 933 -31.63 -10.96 1.87
N SER A 934 -32.06 -12.18 2.20
CA SER A 934 -32.33 -12.55 3.59
C SER A 934 -31.02 -12.76 4.35
N TYR A 935 -30.94 -12.26 5.59
CA TYR A 935 -29.76 -12.44 6.44
C TYR A 935 -30.14 -12.38 7.94
N PRO A 936 -29.37 -13.00 8.86
CA PRO A 936 -29.69 -12.99 10.29
C PRO A 936 -29.68 -11.60 10.95
N GLU A 937 -28.88 -10.67 10.43
CA GLU A 937 -28.72 -9.32 10.96
C GLU A 937 -28.82 -8.29 9.82
N TYR A 938 -29.38 -7.11 10.13
CA TYR A 938 -29.47 -6.04 9.15
C TYR A 938 -28.08 -5.42 8.87
N GLU A 939 -27.66 -5.45 7.61
CA GLU A 939 -26.43 -4.81 7.16
C GLU A 939 -26.56 -4.27 5.73
N LEU A 940 -26.13 -3.01 5.51
CA LEU A 940 -25.99 -2.45 4.18
C LEU A 940 -24.53 -2.56 3.72
N ASN A 941 -24.29 -3.29 2.63
CA ASN A 941 -22.96 -3.51 2.06
C ASN A 941 -22.81 -2.78 0.72
N ILE A 942 -21.80 -1.92 0.58
CA ILE A 942 -21.59 -1.10 -0.62
C ILE A 942 -20.16 -1.30 -1.14
N LEU A 943 -20.05 -1.54 -2.45
CA LEU A 943 -18.77 -1.55 -3.17
C LEU A 943 -18.64 -0.28 -4.01
N ARG A 944 -17.60 0.51 -3.72
CA ARG A 944 -17.26 1.75 -4.43
C ARG A 944 -15.97 1.59 -5.20
N ARG A 945 -15.85 2.33 -6.28
CA ARG A 945 -14.66 2.46 -7.11
C ARG A 945 -14.16 3.90 -7.10
N LYS A 946 -12.86 4.10 -6.92
CA LYS A 946 -12.17 5.40 -7.11
C LYS A 946 -10.94 5.10 -7.98
N GLY A 947 -10.97 5.53 -9.24
CA GLY A 947 -9.97 5.11 -10.22
C GLY A 947 -10.02 3.61 -10.47
N LEU A 948 -8.92 2.89 -10.21
CA LEU A 948 -8.85 1.42 -10.31
C LEU A 948 -8.94 0.70 -8.96
N SER A 949 -9.10 1.45 -7.87
CA SER A 949 -9.20 0.89 -6.52
C SER A 949 -10.66 0.64 -6.13
N LEU A 950 -10.90 -0.51 -5.49
CA LEU A 950 -12.19 -0.90 -4.92
C LEU A 950 -12.20 -0.68 -3.40
N PHE A 951 -13.35 -0.23 -2.88
CA PHE A 951 -13.55 0.04 -1.46
C PHE A 951 -14.87 -0.54 -1.01
N ALA A 952 -14.83 -1.44 -0.02
CA ALA A 952 -16.01 -2.04 0.58
C ALA A 952 -16.36 -1.33 1.90
N GLN A 953 -17.63 -0.95 2.05
CA GLN A 953 -18.15 -0.33 3.26
C GLN A 953 -19.39 -1.09 3.74
N THR A 954 -19.53 -1.24 5.05
CA THR A 954 -20.69 -1.87 5.67
C THR A 954 -21.25 -0.98 6.78
N LEU A 955 -22.56 -1.01 6.96
CA LEU A 955 -23.27 -0.31 8.02
C LEU A 955 -24.32 -1.21 8.64
N GLY A 956 -24.22 -1.44 9.94
CA GLY A 956 -25.20 -2.18 10.74
C GLY A 956 -26.18 -1.24 11.46
N LYS A 957 -27.20 -1.84 12.09
CA LYS A 957 -28.31 -1.12 12.73
C LYS A 957 -28.05 -0.64 14.17
N GLU A 958 -26.89 -0.93 14.77
CA GLU A 958 -26.56 -0.61 16.17
C GLU A 958 -26.78 0.88 16.54
N GLU A 959 -27.10 1.16 17.82
CA GLU A 959 -27.43 2.51 18.34
C GLU A 959 -26.38 3.60 18.06
N ASN A 960 -25.13 3.21 17.79
CA ASN A 960 -24.02 4.13 17.47
C ASN A 960 -23.67 4.25 15.97
N ARG A 961 -24.46 3.65 15.06
CA ARG A 961 -24.39 3.76 13.57
C ARG A 961 -22.99 4.10 13.04
N VAL A 962 -22.05 3.16 13.17
CA VAL A 962 -20.66 3.37 12.73
C VAL A 962 -20.47 2.74 11.36
N ILE A 963 -20.19 3.56 10.35
CA ILE A 963 -19.76 3.08 9.03
C ILE A 963 -18.38 2.44 9.15
N ARG A 964 -18.27 1.17 8.78
CA ARG A 964 -17.02 0.40 8.83
C ARG A 964 -16.52 0.14 7.41
N GLU A 965 -15.25 0.46 7.15
CA GLU A 965 -14.55 -0.09 6.00
C GLU A 965 -14.22 -1.56 6.30
N ILE A 966 -14.55 -2.45 5.37
CA ILE A 966 -14.26 -3.89 5.47
C ILE A 966 -13.34 -4.33 4.35
N ASP A 967 -12.68 -5.47 4.54
CA ASP A 967 -11.85 -6.06 3.51
C ASP A 967 -12.73 -6.70 2.42
N PHE A 968 -12.18 -6.85 1.22
CA PHE A 968 -12.94 -7.42 0.10
C PHE A 968 -13.39 -8.86 0.38
N GLU A 969 -12.61 -9.62 1.14
CA GLU A 969 -12.94 -10.99 1.56
C GLU A 969 -14.12 -11.03 2.53
N ASP A 970 -14.15 -10.13 3.51
CA ASP A 970 -15.29 -9.98 4.42
C ASP A 970 -16.55 -9.57 3.67
N LEU A 971 -16.41 -8.66 2.68
CA LEU A 971 -17.52 -8.31 1.80
C LEU A 971 -18.05 -9.56 1.10
N LEU A 972 -17.19 -10.31 0.41
CA LEU A 972 -17.57 -11.53 -0.30
C LEU A 972 -18.30 -12.53 0.60
N GLN A 973 -17.82 -12.74 1.83
CA GLN A 973 -18.50 -13.62 2.79
C GLN A 973 -19.89 -13.11 3.17
N LYS A 974 -20.03 -11.81 3.43
CA LYS A 974 -21.32 -11.17 3.77
C LYS A 974 -22.33 -11.23 2.63
N ILE A 975 -21.87 -11.14 1.39
CA ILE A 975 -22.75 -11.10 0.20
C ILE A 975 -22.95 -12.47 -0.46
N ALA A 976 -22.15 -13.48 -0.12
CA ALA A 976 -22.28 -14.84 -0.64
C ALA A 976 -23.70 -15.40 -0.44
N CYS A 977 -24.22 -16.09 -1.45
CA CYS A 977 -25.57 -16.66 -1.47
C CYS A 977 -25.65 -17.82 -2.47
N ALA A 978 -26.72 -18.61 -2.36
CA ALA A 978 -27.02 -19.65 -3.33
C ALA A 978 -27.64 -19.05 -4.60
N ILE A 979 -27.60 -19.79 -5.71
CA ILE A 979 -28.12 -19.32 -7.02
C ILE A 979 -29.62 -19.07 -7.01
N ASP A 980 -30.35 -19.79 -6.15
CA ASP A 980 -31.80 -19.73 -5.97
C ASP A 980 -32.25 -18.75 -4.88
N GLU A 981 -31.32 -17.96 -4.31
CA GLU A 981 -31.64 -16.95 -3.29
C GLU A 981 -32.66 -15.93 -3.84
N PRO A 982 -33.86 -15.81 -3.22
CA PRO A 982 -34.89 -14.90 -3.71
C PRO A 982 -34.49 -13.45 -3.49
N THR A 983 -34.82 -12.59 -4.46
CA THR A 983 -34.62 -11.13 -4.33
C THR A 983 -35.70 -10.53 -3.44
N LEU A 984 -35.30 -9.82 -2.38
CA LEU A 984 -36.21 -9.09 -1.49
C LEU A 984 -36.42 -7.65 -1.97
N LYS A 985 -37.50 -7.01 -1.49
CA LYS A 985 -37.67 -5.56 -1.67
C LYS A 985 -36.72 -4.81 -0.73
N LEU A 986 -36.20 -3.68 -1.20
CA LEU A 986 -35.39 -2.77 -0.39
C LEU A 986 -36.21 -2.26 0.82
N SER A 987 -35.58 -2.18 1.99
CA SER A 987 -36.22 -1.66 3.20
C SER A 987 -36.49 -0.15 3.10
N SER A 988 -37.40 0.36 3.94
CA SER A 988 -37.70 1.80 4.03
C SER A 988 -36.53 2.63 4.56
N VAL A 989 -35.53 1.99 5.18
CA VAL A 989 -34.35 2.66 5.77
C VAL A 989 -33.17 2.68 4.80
N PHE A 990 -33.18 1.83 3.76
CA PHE A 990 -32.10 1.65 2.79
C PHE A 990 -31.55 2.98 2.23
N TRP A 991 -32.41 3.83 1.68
CA TRP A 991 -31.98 5.05 0.99
C TRP A 991 -31.32 6.07 1.91
N ASN A 992 -31.81 6.19 3.15
CA ASN A 992 -31.21 7.06 4.16
C ASN A 992 -29.78 6.59 4.51
N LEU A 993 -29.59 5.29 4.70
CA LEU A 993 -28.27 4.70 5.00
C LEU A 993 -27.33 4.73 3.79
N TYR A 994 -27.86 4.56 2.59
CA TYR A 994 -27.13 4.65 1.34
C TYR A 994 -26.52 6.04 1.15
N GLU A 995 -27.32 7.10 1.32
CA GLU A 995 -26.85 8.48 1.24
C GLU A 995 -25.83 8.80 2.36
N GLU A 996 -26.04 8.30 3.58
CA GLU A 996 -25.08 8.47 4.68
C GLU A 996 -23.70 7.89 4.32
N ILE A 997 -23.64 6.69 3.74
CA ILE A 997 -22.38 6.07 3.28
C ILE A 997 -21.78 6.81 2.07
N LYS A 998 -22.62 7.30 1.16
CA LYS A 998 -22.18 8.05 -0.03
C LYS A 998 -21.45 9.33 0.37
N GLU A 999 -22.01 10.08 1.34
CA GLU A 999 -21.46 11.33 1.87
C GLU A 999 -20.33 11.13 2.91
N PHE A 1000 -20.24 9.96 3.54
CA PHE A 1000 -19.27 9.70 4.60
C PHE A 1000 -17.82 9.93 4.16
N LYS A 1001 -17.15 10.81 4.92
CA LYS A 1001 -15.71 11.06 4.84
C LYS A 1001 -15.11 10.83 6.23
N PRO A 1002 -14.35 9.74 6.45
CA PRO A 1002 -13.64 9.55 7.70
C PRO A 1002 -12.69 10.72 7.96
N LYS A 1003 -12.64 11.21 9.20
CA LYS A 1003 -11.71 12.26 9.63
C LYS A 1003 -10.72 11.68 10.63
N TYR A 1004 -9.47 11.48 10.20
CA TYR A 1004 -8.38 11.14 11.13
C TYR A 1004 -7.61 12.38 11.56
N LYS A 1005 -7.33 12.48 12.86
CA LYS A 1005 -6.40 13.47 13.41
C LYS A 1005 -5.00 12.87 13.41
N MET A 1006 -4.01 13.61 12.91
CA MET A 1006 -2.59 13.21 12.98
C MET A 1006 -2.12 13.07 14.44
N GLY A 1007 -1.07 12.28 14.67
CA GLY A 1007 -0.47 12.10 16.00
C GLY A 1007 0.25 13.36 16.49
N ARG A 1008 0.18 13.64 17.81
CA ARG A 1008 0.71 14.88 18.43
C ARG A 1008 2.18 15.20 18.10
N SER A 1009 3.03 14.19 17.90
CA SER A 1009 4.48 14.37 17.67
C SER A 1009 4.87 14.71 16.23
N GLU A 1010 4.15 14.21 15.24
CA GLU A 1010 4.40 14.54 13.82
C GLU A 1010 3.81 15.92 13.50
N ILE A 1011 2.63 16.21 14.07
CA ILE A 1011 2.01 17.53 14.04
C ILE A 1011 2.98 18.60 14.55
N SER A 1012 3.72 18.36 15.63
CA SER A 1012 4.57 19.39 16.22
C SER A 1012 5.72 19.82 15.30
N LEU A 1013 6.28 18.90 14.51
CA LEU A 1013 7.43 19.18 13.65
C LEU A 1013 7.00 19.85 12.34
N GLU A 1014 5.89 19.39 11.74
CA GLU A 1014 5.27 20.08 10.59
C GLU A 1014 4.76 21.49 10.98
N GLN A 1015 4.15 21.64 12.16
CA GLN A 1015 3.72 22.96 12.65
C GLN A 1015 4.89 23.91 12.90
N LYS A 1016 6.00 23.41 13.47
CA LYS A 1016 7.23 24.20 13.64
C LYS A 1016 7.78 24.66 12.28
N ALA A 1017 7.86 23.76 11.30
CA ALA A 1017 8.29 24.09 9.95
C ALA A 1017 7.37 25.11 9.28
N GLU A 1018 6.05 24.92 9.37
CA GLU A 1018 5.05 25.85 8.83
C GLU A 1018 5.14 27.23 9.50
N ALA A 1019 5.34 27.27 10.83
CA ALA A 1019 5.50 28.51 11.58
C ALA A 1019 6.76 29.27 11.14
N ASN A 1020 7.89 28.57 10.97
CA ASN A 1020 9.13 29.15 10.44
C ASN A 1020 8.94 29.71 9.02
N LEU A 1021 8.31 28.96 8.12
CA LEU A 1021 8.02 29.42 6.75
C LEU A 1021 7.12 30.67 6.76
N LYS A 1022 6.05 30.69 7.56
CA LYS A 1022 5.19 31.89 7.70
C LYS A 1022 5.94 33.07 8.31
N LYS A 1023 6.79 32.85 9.30
CA LYS A 1023 7.62 33.90 9.91
C LYS A 1023 8.61 34.45 8.88
N SER A 1024 9.21 33.59 8.07
CA SER A 1024 10.10 34.01 6.97
C SER A 1024 9.39 34.90 5.95
N LEU A 1025 8.12 34.64 5.61
CA LEU A 1025 7.33 35.51 4.73
C LEU A 1025 7.08 36.91 5.33
N ARG A 1026 7.10 37.05 6.66
CA ARG A 1026 6.99 38.36 7.33
C ARG A 1026 8.33 39.10 7.35
N ILE A 1027 9.42 38.39 7.63
CA ILE A 1027 10.78 38.95 7.75
C ILE A 1027 11.37 39.31 6.37
N LEU A 1028 11.13 38.49 5.35
CA LEU A 1028 11.75 38.61 4.03
C LEU A 1028 10.95 39.47 3.04
N LYS A 1029 9.85 40.10 3.49
CA LYS A 1029 8.97 40.94 2.66
C LYS A 1029 9.71 42.01 1.85
N ASP A 1030 10.81 42.51 2.40
CA ASP A 1030 11.57 43.62 1.82
C ASP A 1030 12.94 43.21 1.22
N LEU A 1031 13.32 41.92 1.27
CA LEU A 1031 14.72 41.49 1.04
C LEU A 1031 14.94 40.41 -0.04
N ASN A 1032 13.95 39.61 -0.46
CA ASN A 1032 14.21 38.53 -1.43
C ASN A 1032 12.94 38.01 -2.16
N PHE A 1033 12.61 38.60 -3.32
CA PHE A 1033 11.40 38.23 -4.08
C PHE A 1033 11.48 36.83 -4.72
N GLU A 1034 12.68 36.35 -5.07
CA GLU A 1034 12.90 35.08 -5.81
C GLU A 1034 12.52 33.80 -5.05
N ASN A 1035 12.48 33.83 -3.71
CA ASN A 1035 12.16 32.67 -2.89
C ASN A 1035 10.72 32.67 -2.35
N LEU A 1036 9.97 33.77 -2.51
CA LEU A 1036 8.62 33.92 -1.95
C LEU A 1036 7.65 32.88 -2.52
N ASN A 1037 7.65 32.69 -3.84
CA ASN A 1037 6.77 31.71 -4.50
C ASN A 1037 7.07 30.28 -4.02
N PHE A 1038 8.36 29.93 -3.90
CA PHE A 1038 8.78 28.62 -3.43
C PHE A 1038 8.41 28.38 -1.95
N ILE A 1039 8.58 29.39 -1.08
CA ILE A 1039 8.16 29.30 0.33
C ILE A 1039 6.64 29.12 0.45
N GLN A 1040 5.85 29.85 -0.35
CA GLN A 1040 4.39 29.66 -0.39
C GLN A 1040 4.01 28.26 -0.87
N MET A 1041 4.73 27.72 -1.85
CA MET A 1041 4.53 26.36 -2.34
C MET A 1041 4.85 25.31 -1.27
N LEU A 1042 5.94 25.48 -0.51
CA LEU A 1042 6.26 24.60 0.64
C LEU A 1042 5.15 24.62 1.70
N ILE A 1043 4.59 25.80 2.01
CA ILE A 1043 3.45 25.92 2.94
C ILE A 1043 2.23 25.17 2.40
N LYS A 1044 1.94 25.32 1.10
CA LYS A 1044 0.83 24.63 0.44
C LYS A 1044 1.00 23.12 0.47
N ASP A 1045 2.21 22.63 0.22
CA ASP A 1045 2.57 21.22 0.30
C ASP A 1045 2.35 20.66 1.72
N LEU A 1046 2.92 21.32 2.75
CA LEU A 1046 2.76 20.92 4.16
C LEU A 1046 1.29 20.86 4.63
N ARG A 1047 0.38 21.61 4.00
CA ARG A 1047 -1.04 21.66 4.39
C ARG A 1047 -1.94 20.69 3.64
N HIS A 1048 -1.63 20.44 2.37
CA HIS A 1048 -2.58 19.79 1.46
C HIS A 1048 -2.03 18.54 0.79
N TYR A 1049 -0.71 18.39 0.69
CA TYR A 1049 -0.09 17.32 -0.11
C TYR A 1049 0.82 16.42 0.72
N HIS A 1050 1.48 16.94 1.77
CA HIS A 1050 2.36 16.23 2.70
C HIS A 1050 3.48 15.42 2.01
N THR A 1051 4.08 15.96 0.94
CA THR A 1051 5.06 15.20 0.13
C THR A 1051 6.50 15.27 0.64
N LEU A 1052 6.86 16.27 1.45
CA LEU A 1052 8.22 16.48 1.95
C LEU A 1052 8.66 15.37 2.93
N SER A 1053 9.90 14.88 2.81
CA SER A 1053 10.47 13.92 3.76
C SER A 1053 10.59 14.51 5.18
N THR A 1054 10.61 13.67 6.22
CA THR A 1054 10.83 14.12 7.61
C THR A 1054 12.14 14.88 7.75
N LYS A 1055 13.19 14.48 7.03
CA LYS A 1055 14.47 15.19 6.99
C LYS A 1055 14.32 16.61 6.42
N SER A 1056 13.62 16.75 5.29
CA SER A 1056 13.36 18.06 4.67
C SER A 1056 12.52 18.96 5.58
N ILE A 1057 11.48 18.43 6.23
CA ILE A 1057 10.67 19.17 7.21
C ILE A 1057 11.56 19.61 8.39
N ARG A 1058 12.48 18.76 8.84
CA ARG A 1058 13.41 19.08 9.92
C ARG A 1058 14.42 20.16 9.53
N ARG A 1059 14.92 20.18 8.30
CA ARG A 1059 15.78 21.29 7.81
C ARG A 1059 15.10 22.64 8.01
N ILE A 1060 13.79 22.70 7.79
CA ILE A 1060 12.97 23.90 7.95
C ILE A 1060 12.61 24.19 9.42
N GLY A 1061 12.27 23.15 10.19
CA GLY A 1061 11.65 23.28 11.53
C GLY A 1061 12.54 23.01 12.74
N ALA A 1062 13.81 22.61 12.56
CA ALA A 1062 14.68 22.20 13.68
C ALA A 1062 15.08 23.34 14.63
N GLN A 1063 15.32 24.54 14.09
CA GLN A 1063 15.62 25.74 14.87
C GLN A 1063 14.51 26.75 14.66
N GLU A 1064 14.03 27.37 15.73
CA GLU A 1064 13.06 28.45 15.61
C GLU A 1064 13.70 29.63 14.89
N LEU A 1065 13.06 30.10 13.82
CA LEU A 1065 13.59 31.22 13.04
C LEU A 1065 13.57 32.48 13.92
N SER A 1066 14.74 33.09 14.11
CA SER A 1066 14.93 34.32 14.87
C SER A 1066 15.30 35.48 13.94
N ASP A 1067 15.12 36.72 14.41
CA ASP A 1067 15.34 37.93 13.59
C ASP A 1067 16.84 38.25 13.41
N ASP A 1068 17.74 37.42 13.93
CA ASP A 1068 19.19 37.59 13.76
C ASP A 1068 19.67 37.14 12.36
N LYS A 1069 20.67 37.85 11.84
CA LYS A 1069 21.20 37.62 10.49
C LYS A 1069 21.76 36.21 10.28
N LYS A 1070 22.24 35.52 11.33
CA LYS A 1070 22.86 34.21 11.21
C LYS A 1070 21.79 33.12 11.05
N SER A 1071 20.73 33.19 11.85
CA SER A 1071 19.55 32.33 11.76
C SER A 1071 18.85 32.48 10.41
N ILE A 1072 18.64 33.72 9.95
CA ILE A 1072 18.04 33.99 8.64
C ILE A 1072 18.90 33.43 7.50
N ARG A 1073 20.23 33.63 7.56
CA ARG A 1073 21.15 33.11 6.54
C ARG A 1073 21.12 31.58 6.47
N TYR A 1074 21.20 30.90 7.61
CA TYR A 1074 21.13 29.44 7.68
C TYR A 1074 19.80 28.93 7.09
N PHE A 1075 18.68 29.54 7.48
CA PHE A 1075 17.37 29.20 6.93
C PHE A 1075 17.29 29.38 5.41
N LEU A 1076 17.82 30.50 4.89
CA LEU A 1076 17.88 30.74 3.44
C LEU A 1076 18.78 29.75 2.70
N GLU A 1077 19.90 29.31 3.30
CA GLU A 1077 20.76 28.26 2.74
C GLU A 1077 20.01 26.93 2.63
N GLU A 1078 19.23 26.55 3.65
CA GLU A 1078 18.38 25.34 3.60
C GLU A 1078 17.23 25.45 2.58
N ILE A 1079 16.60 26.64 2.45
CA ILE A 1079 15.58 26.88 1.42
C ILE A 1079 16.17 26.83 0.02
N ALA A 1080 17.37 27.40 -0.19
CA ALA A 1080 18.06 27.36 -1.47
C ALA A 1080 18.43 25.91 -1.85
N TYR A 1081 18.90 25.12 -0.88
CA TYR A 1081 19.12 23.68 -1.07
C TYR A 1081 17.85 22.98 -1.52
N LEU A 1082 16.72 23.16 -0.81
CA LEU A 1082 15.45 22.56 -1.20
C LEU A 1082 14.98 23.05 -2.58
N LYS A 1083 15.15 24.32 -2.89
CA LYS A 1083 14.77 24.91 -4.19
C LYS A 1083 15.54 24.26 -5.35
N GLN A 1084 16.85 24.11 -5.20
CA GLN A 1084 17.71 23.46 -6.20
C GLN A 1084 17.33 22.00 -6.44
N HIS A 1085 16.97 21.25 -5.39
CA HIS A 1085 16.74 19.81 -5.51
C HIS A 1085 15.28 19.44 -5.80
N LEU A 1086 14.32 20.26 -5.38
CA LEU A 1086 12.89 20.02 -5.61
C LEU A 1086 12.41 20.63 -6.93
N GLY A 1087 13.04 21.71 -7.40
CA GLY A 1087 12.58 22.51 -8.54
C GLY A 1087 11.56 23.58 -8.14
N GLU A 1088 11.46 24.66 -8.93
CA GLU A 1088 10.63 25.83 -8.62
C GLU A 1088 9.12 25.59 -8.75
N SER A 1089 8.69 24.59 -9.52
CA SER A 1089 7.28 24.31 -9.84
C SER A 1089 6.85 22.88 -9.49
N TYR A 1090 7.54 22.23 -8.55
CA TYR A 1090 7.36 20.80 -8.28
C TYR A 1090 5.92 20.39 -7.91
N LEU A 1091 5.16 21.32 -7.34
CA LEU A 1091 3.79 21.05 -6.90
C LEU A 1091 2.79 21.16 -8.05
N ASP A 1092 3.05 21.96 -9.08
CA ASP A 1092 2.14 22.19 -10.21
C ASP A 1092 1.93 20.90 -11.01
N ASP A 1093 2.99 20.10 -11.17
CA ASP A 1093 2.94 18.75 -11.75
C ASP A 1093 2.08 17.79 -10.93
N ILE A 1094 2.08 17.94 -9.60
CA ILE A 1094 1.25 17.13 -8.70
C ILE A 1094 -0.22 17.59 -8.76
N GLU A 1095 -0.47 18.89 -8.91
CA GLU A 1095 -1.81 19.45 -9.01
C GLU A 1095 -2.53 19.01 -10.29
N SER A 1096 -1.84 19.06 -11.45
CA SER A 1096 -2.41 18.62 -12.72
C SER A 1096 -2.82 17.15 -12.70
N ARG A 1097 -2.01 16.29 -12.05
CA ARG A 1097 -2.25 14.84 -11.93
C ARG A 1097 -3.43 14.45 -11.03
N THR A 1098 -3.85 15.34 -10.13
CA THR A 1098 -4.92 15.07 -9.15
C THR A 1098 -6.30 15.56 -9.58
N LYS A 1099 -6.42 16.23 -10.74
CA LYS A 1099 -7.71 16.69 -11.31
C LYS A 1099 -8.34 15.57 -12.15
N GLY A 1100 -9.64 15.29 -11.95
CA GLY A 1100 -10.45 14.44 -12.85
C GLY A 1100 -10.75 13.00 -12.41
N ARG A 1101 -10.67 12.66 -11.11
CA ARG A 1101 -10.98 11.31 -10.61
C ARG A 1101 -12.27 11.30 -9.79
N ASN A 1102 -13.36 10.83 -10.37
CA ASN A 1102 -14.68 10.74 -9.73
C ASN A 1102 -14.84 9.43 -8.97
N LYS A 1103 -15.66 9.45 -7.90
CA LYS A 1103 -16.01 8.25 -7.12
C LYS A 1103 -17.26 7.64 -7.75
N GLU A 1104 -17.25 6.35 -8.00
CA GLU A 1104 -18.39 5.65 -8.59
C GLU A 1104 -18.85 4.53 -7.63
N VAL A 1105 -20.16 4.40 -7.43
CA VAL A 1105 -20.72 3.25 -6.73
C VAL A 1105 -20.91 2.13 -7.75
N ILE A 1106 -20.40 0.94 -7.45
CA ILE A 1106 -20.53 -0.22 -8.33
C ILE A 1106 -21.82 -0.96 -8.01
N ILE A 1107 -22.02 -1.31 -6.74
CA ILE A 1107 -23.18 -2.08 -6.30
C ILE A 1107 -23.48 -1.85 -4.81
N ALA A 1108 -24.76 -1.90 -4.45
CA ALA A 1108 -25.23 -1.95 -3.05
C ALA A 1108 -26.08 -3.20 -2.81
N ILE A 1109 -25.77 -3.92 -1.73
CA ILE A 1109 -26.44 -5.18 -1.33
C ILE A 1109 -26.94 -5.02 0.10
N GLU A 1110 -28.25 -5.05 0.27
CA GLU A 1110 -28.90 -5.03 1.58
C GLU A 1110 -29.10 -6.45 2.11
N ASN A 1111 -28.49 -6.73 3.25
CA ASN A 1111 -28.76 -7.92 4.05
C ASN A 1111 -29.89 -7.58 5.02
N ASN A 1112 -31.07 -8.17 4.83
CA ASN A 1112 -32.27 -7.82 5.58
C ASN A 1112 -32.71 -8.97 6.51
N ASP A 1113 -33.06 -8.65 7.76
CA ASP A 1113 -33.69 -9.61 8.68
C ASP A 1113 -35.18 -9.72 8.33
N LEU A 1114 -35.65 -10.93 8.02
CA LEU A 1114 -37.03 -11.23 7.66
C LEU A 1114 -38.06 -10.69 8.67
N LYS A 1115 -37.67 -10.40 9.92
CA LYS A 1115 -38.53 -9.78 10.93
C LYS A 1115 -39.02 -8.37 10.59
N GLU A 1116 -38.33 -7.62 9.73
CA GLU A 1116 -38.73 -6.25 9.36
C GLU A 1116 -39.66 -6.16 8.15
N LEU A 1117 -39.71 -7.18 7.29
CA LEU A 1117 -40.62 -7.19 6.14
C LEU A 1117 -42.10 -7.33 6.56
N PHE A 1118 -42.37 -7.65 7.83
CA PHE A 1118 -43.70 -7.83 8.41
C PHE A 1118 -44.13 -6.68 9.34
N HIS A 1119 -43.41 -5.55 9.37
CA HIS A 1119 -43.78 -4.37 10.16
C HIS A 1119 -44.01 -3.10 9.35
#